data_AF-A0A173MN53-F1
#
_entry.id   AF-A0A173MN53-F1
#
_cell.length_a   1.000
_cell.length_b   1.000
_cell.length_c   1.000
_cell.angle_alpha   90.00
_cell.angle_beta   90.00
_cell.angle_gamma   90.00
#
_symmetry.space_group_name_H-M   'P 1'
#
loop_
_entity.id
_entity.type
_entity.pdbx_description
1 polymer ?
#
loop_
_entity_poly.entity_id
_entity_poly.type
_entity_poly.pdbx_seq_one_letter_code
_entity_poly.pdbx_strand_id
1 'polypeptide(L)'
;MIQRYLLFCGLACSSFTYAQTTLYVAPNGTASNPGTSITSPTTLANAISSVTAGGTIYLRGGNYALSSTIVIADNNNGTAAANKNIVAYNNEVPVLDFSSQSVADANRGIVLDGDYWHITGITISGAGDNGMLLSGNGNTLEKCIFTKNHDTGLQLSRYKTANATLSTWPMNNLVLNCEAFDNQDPGNENADGFAAKLTCGTGNTFRGCISHHNIDDGWDFYAKDETGPIGPVTLEGCVAYSNGQLSTGSTSGSGDKNGFKLGGSGIAVNHIVRRCIAFNNGHHGFTDNDNPGNIIVTNNTSYNNAESNFNFRTGSTATFTNNLSYLAGSSDKYNGTQTGNTNVWWANSQSTNSGSLVVSSADFASLTPAVTKNTDGSPNTGNFLSLASGSVMINAGATATGITYSGSAPDIGAKEYASTTTTPTPATYTLTTTATPTTGGSITRSSDSAVYTAGTTVTLTATPASGYTFTGWSGGITSTASSVQVTITANLAVTASFTVITTGNGNTLRIDDAATSTSGYCGADGSRQNTYAGADGGYYINLSNSASKGINYYISVPAAGSYTLQWRYAHGTSSGSTVARLLVNGSTAVTAINFPVTGSWSSWATTTAITVALPAGVSSIRLETTEAKEFANIDWMEVTGNTPVAYSCTTASAKTIAQVVDNSLVAESTDNNIALQLFPNPATTSATVGFTNRKAGHIAAYLYNTAGQLVQMLANKDFPQGYNQVPFSCQYLTAGMYFIRLEGNAIKASLSFIKQ
;
A
#
# COMPACT_ATOMS: atom_id res chain seq x y z
N MET A 1 -31.57 -35.56 -46.96
CA MET A 1 -30.12 -35.41 -47.21
C MET A 1 -29.80 -33.92 -47.06
N ILE A 2 -29.07 -33.59 -45.99
CA ILE A 2 -28.36 -32.34 -45.64
C ILE A 2 -29.19 -31.05 -45.47
N GLN A 3 -29.25 -30.64 -44.21
CA GLN A 3 -29.92 -29.48 -43.61
C GLN A 3 -28.85 -28.42 -43.27
N ARG A 4 -29.12 -27.15 -43.57
CA ARG A 4 -28.23 -26.00 -43.29
C ARG A 4 -28.34 -25.59 -41.82
N TYR A 5 -27.21 -25.40 -41.15
CA TYR A 5 -27.10 -24.66 -39.88
C TYR A 5 -26.09 -23.52 -40.02
N LEU A 6 -26.51 -22.34 -39.54
CA LEU A 6 -25.70 -21.15 -39.33
C LEU A 6 -24.57 -21.45 -38.33
N LEU A 7 -23.37 -20.95 -38.60
CA LEU A 7 -22.29 -20.89 -37.60
C LEU A 7 -21.94 -19.42 -37.31
N PHE A 8 -22.19 -19.02 -36.07
CA PHE A 8 -21.71 -17.79 -35.43
C PHE A 8 -20.18 -17.82 -35.34
N CYS A 9 -19.51 -16.71 -35.62
CA CYS A 9 -18.10 -16.52 -35.28
C CYS A 9 -17.96 -15.21 -34.49
N GLY A 10 -17.93 -15.32 -33.16
CA GLY A 10 -17.62 -14.21 -32.26
C GLY A 10 -16.12 -14.10 -32.06
N LEU A 11 -15.54 -12.94 -32.33
CA LEU A 11 -14.18 -12.62 -31.88
C LEU A 11 -14.24 -12.13 -30.43
N ALA A 12 -13.65 -12.93 -29.54
CA ALA A 12 -13.48 -12.62 -28.13
C ALA A 12 -12.49 -11.46 -27.96
N CYS A 13 -12.94 -10.39 -27.32
CA CYS A 13 -12.09 -9.34 -26.78
C CYS A 13 -11.53 -9.86 -25.44
N SER A 14 -10.28 -10.30 -25.41
CA SER A 14 -9.60 -10.72 -24.17
C SER A 14 -9.25 -9.50 -23.32
N SER A 15 -10.19 -9.10 -22.46
CA SER A 15 -9.86 -8.41 -21.22
C SER A 15 -8.91 -9.32 -20.41
N PHE A 16 -7.70 -8.86 -20.08
CA PHE A 16 -6.92 -9.48 -19.02
C PHE A 16 -7.62 -9.21 -17.67
N THR A 17 -8.67 -9.98 -17.39
CA THR A 17 -9.06 -10.26 -16.02
C THR A 17 -7.92 -11.08 -15.43
N TYR A 18 -7.22 -10.57 -14.40
CA TYR A 18 -6.49 -11.48 -13.52
C TYR A 18 -7.54 -12.45 -12.97
N ALA A 19 -7.57 -13.67 -13.49
CA ALA A 19 -8.37 -14.71 -12.88
C ALA A 19 -7.81 -14.87 -11.46
N GLN A 20 -8.54 -14.43 -10.44
CA GLN A 20 -8.13 -14.66 -9.06
C GLN A 20 -8.00 -16.17 -8.87
N THR A 21 -6.77 -16.64 -8.66
CA THR A 21 -6.51 -18.04 -8.34
C THR A 21 -7.17 -18.34 -6.99
N THR A 22 -8.21 -19.17 -7.00
CA THR A 22 -8.88 -19.65 -5.79
C THR A 22 -8.41 -21.07 -5.51
N LEU A 23 -7.83 -21.29 -4.34
CA LEU A 23 -7.36 -22.60 -3.87
C LEU A 23 -8.08 -22.99 -2.59
N TYR A 24 -8.49 -24.25 -2.48
CA TYR A 24 -9.13 -24.83 -1.31
C TYR A 24 -8.16 -25.79 -0.62
N VAL A 25 -8.00 -25.60 0.68
CA VAL A 25 -7.12 -26.37 1.56
C VAL A 25 -7.97 -26.98 2.66
N ALA A 26 -7.71 -28.24 3.01
CA ALA A 26 -8.43 -28.95 4.08
C ALA A 26 -7.46 -29.83 4.89
N PRO A 27 -7.78 -30.21 6.14
CA PRO A 27 -6.93 -31.11 6.93
C PRO A 27 -6.62 -32.45 6.24
N ASN A 28 -7.56 -32.95 5.45
CA ASN A 28 -7.44 -34.18 4.67
C ASN A 28 -7.06 -33.93 3.18
N GLY A 29 -6.63 -32.71 2.84
CA GLY A 29 -6.20 -32.38 1.49
C GLY A 29 -4.90 -33.09 1.09
N THR A 30 -4.70 -33.31 -0.22
CA THR A 30 -3.51 -34.00 -0.74
C THR A 30 -2.76 -33.09 -1.71
N ALA A 31 -1.41 -33.13 -1.68
CA ALA A 31 -0.59 -32.31 -2.57
C ALA A 31 -0.75 -32.67 -4.06
N SER A 32 -1.26 -33.86 -4.36
CA SER A 32 -1.63 -34.28 -5.72
C SER A 32 -2.86 -33.57 -6.28
N ASN A 33 -3.71 -33.01 -5.40
CA ASN A 33 -4.87 -32.24 -5.85
C ASN A 33 -4.44 -30.81 -6.19
N PRO A 34 -4.95 -30.23 -7.29
CA PRO A 34 -4.64 -28.85 -7.68
C PRO A 34 -5.26 -27.81 -6.74
N GLY A 35 -6.18 -28.21 -5.86
CA GLY A 35 -6.85 -27.32 -4.91
C GLY A 35 -7.89 -26.39 -5.56
N THR A 36 -8.18 -26.50 -6.85
CA THR A 36 -9.13 -25.62 -7.55
C THR A 36 -10.61 -25.94 -7.29
N SER A 37 -10.90 -26.98 -6.49
CA SER A 37 -12.25 -27.36 -6.08
C SER A 37 -12.29 -27.73 -4.60
N ILE A 38 -13.36 -27.34 -3.91
CA ILE A 38 -13.62 -27.70 -2.51
C ILE A 38 -13.77 -29.21 -2.29
N THR A 39 -14.14 -29.97 -3.32
CA THR A 39 -14.28 -31.44 -3.26
C THR A 39 -12.95 -32.18 -3.46
N SER A 40 -11.91 -31.46 -3.86
CA SER A 40 -10.56 -32.00 -4.08
C SER A 40 -9.54 -31.00 -3.53
N PRO A 41 -9.54 -30.75 -2.20
CA PRO A 41 -8.67 -29.76 -1.60
C PRO A 41 -7.22 -30.22 -1.62
N THR A 42 -6.31 -29.25 -1.63
CA THR A 42 -4.87 -29.48 -1.57
C THR A 42 -4.32 -29.26 -0.16
N THR A 43 -3.02 -29.43 0.05
CA THR A 43 -2.35 -29.11 1.32
C THR A 43 -2.01 -27.62 1.40
N LEU A 44 -1.88 -27.09 2.63
CA LEU A 44 -1.51 -25.68 2.83
C LEU A 44 -0.18 -25.32 2.16
N ALA A 45 0.84 -26.18 2.31
CA ALA A 45 2.15 -25.98 1.68
C ALA A 45 2.06 -25.88 0.15
N ASN A 46 1.28 -26.76 -0.49
CA ASN A 46 1.11 -26.74 -1.94
C ASN A 46 0.30 -25.51 -2.42
N ALA A 47 -0.67 -25.05 -1.61
CA ALA A 47 -1.41 -23.85 -1.93
C ALA A 47 -0.53 -22.58 -1.84
N ILE A 48 0.30 -22.46 -0.80
CA ILE A 48 1.23 -21.34 -0.62
C ILE A 48 2.23 -21.25 -1.77
N SER A 49 2.74 -22.38 -2.27
CA SER A 49 3.68 -22.41 -3.39
C SER A 49 3.04 -22.08 -4.74
N SER A 50 1.72 -22.28 -4.88
CA SER A 50 1.00 -22.16 -6.15
C SER A 50 0.20 -20.85 -6.30
N VAL A 51 -0.16 -20.19 -5.20
CA VAL A 51 -1.01 -18.99 -5.24
C VAL A 51 -0.27 -17.82 -5.90
N THR A 52 -0.94 -17.13 -6.82
CA THR A 52 -0.45 -15.92 -7.50
C THR A 52 -0.89 -14.66 -6.76
N ALA A 53 -0.25 -13.52 -7.00
CA ALA A 53 -0.70 -12.24 -6.44
C ALA A 53 -2.19 -11.97 -6.78
N GLY A 54 -2.96 -11.49 -5.80
CA GLY A 54 -4.42 -11.36 -5.91
C GLY A 54 -5.20 -12.66 -5.70
N GLY A 55 -4.54 -13.80 -5.57
CA GLY A 55 -5.18 -15.09 -5.32
C GLY A 55 -5.58 -15.30 -3.86
N THR A 56 -6.46 -16.26 -3.62
CA THR A 56 -7.02 -16.59 -2.30
C THR A 56 -6.92 -18.08 -2.03
N ILE A 57 -6.36 -18.42 -0.87
CA ILE A 57 -6.34 -19.76 -0.29
C ILE A 57 -7.44 -19.81 0.77
N TYR A 58 -8.50 -20.59 0.53
CA TYR A 58 -9.55 -20.87 1.51
C TYR A 58 -9.19 -22.10 2.35
N LEU A 59 -9.00 -21.91 3.66
CA LEU A 59 -8.79 -22.99 4.61
C LEU A 59 -10.14 -23.48 5.14
N ARG A 60 -10.43 -24.76 4.92
CA ARG A 60 -11.54 -25.45 5.56
C ARG A 60 -11.26 -25.60 7.06
N GLY A 61 -12.32 -25.64 7.86
CA GLY A 61 -12.24 -25.85 9.30
C GLY A 61 -11.70 -27.22 9.66
N GLY A 62 -11.19 -27.30 10.89
CA GLY A 62 -10.60 -28.51 11.45
C GLY A 62 -9.12 -28.34 11.80
N ASN A 63 -8.55 -29.41 12.34
CA ASN A 63 -7.19 -29.44 12.86
C ASN A 63 -6.19 -29.85 11.79
N TYR A 64 -5.27 -28.96 11.45
CA TYR A 64 -4.14 -29.23 10.55
C TYR A 64 -2.95 -29.62 11.42
N ALA A 65 -2.69 -30.92 11.55
CA ALA A 65 -1.54 -31.42 12.30
C ALA A 65 -0.25 -31.13 11.54
N LEU A 66 0.57 -30.24 12.08
CA LEU A 66 1.83 -29.76 11.51
C LEU A 66 2.97 -30.06 12.49
N SER A 67 4.10 -30.53 11.95
CA SER A 67 5.28 -30.87 12.75
C SER A 67 6.50 -30.03 12.40
N SER A 68 6.34 -29.05 11.49
CA SER A 68 7.43 -28.25 10.93
C SER A 68 6.94 -26.84 10.60
N THR A 69 7.83 -25.86 10.77
CA THR A 69 7.62 -24.47 10.43
C THR A 69 7.14 -24.28 8.99
N ILE A 70 6.07 -23.51 8.80
CA ILE A 70 5.64 -23.05 7.47
C ILE A 70 6.35 -21.73 7.17
N VAL A 71 7.13 -21.71 6.08
CA VAL A 71 7.81 -20.49 5.63
C VAL A 71 7.12 -19.94 4.38
N ILE A 72 6.61 -18.72 4.48
CA ILE A 72 6.20 -17.90 3.35
C ILE A 72 7.40 -16.98 3.05
N ALA A 73 8.20 -17.38 2.06
CA ALA A 73 9.48 -16.75 1.75
C ALA A 73 9.35 -15.33 1.18
N ASP A 74 10.41 -14.54 1.28
CA ASP A 74 10.53 -13.14 0.82
C ASP A 74 10.45 -12.94 -0.71
N ASN A 75 10.49 -14.02 -1.47
CA ASN A 75 10.22 -14.01 -2.92
C ASN A 75 8.76 -14.39 -3.25
N ASN A 76 7.95 -14.75 -2.26
CA ASN A 76 6.57 -15.15 -2.42
C ASN A 76 5.62 -14.01 -2.04
N ASN A 77 5.58 -12.97 -2.87
CA ASN A 77 4.94 -11.70 -2.51
C ASN A 77 3.61 -11.48 -3.24
N GLY A 78 2.69 -10.78 -2.59
CA GLY A 78 1.61 -10.05 -3.26
C GLY A 78 2.09 -8.70 -3.79
N THR A 79 1.16 -7.78 -4.00
CA THR A 79 1.45 -6.36 -4.23
C THR A 79 0.45 -5.50 -3.47
N ALA A 80 0.74 -4.22 -3.26
CA ALA A 80 -0.19 -3.28 -2.62
C ALA A 80 -1.58 -3.21 -3.30
N ALA A 81 -1.68 -3.55 -4.59
CA ALA A 81 -2.94 -3.59 -5.34
C ALA A 81 -3.57 -5.00 -5.39
N ALA A 82 -2.84 -6.05 -4.99
CA ALA A 82 -3.23 -7.44 -5.14
C ALA A 82 -2.53 -8.31 -4.10
N ASN A 83 -3.03 -8.27 -2.86
CA ASN A 83 -2.54 -9.13 -1.78
C ASN A 83 -2.72 -10.61 -2.13
N LYS A 84 -1.84 -11.46 -1.61
CA LYS A 84 -2.09 -12.91 -1.54
C LYS A 84 -2.86 -13.19 -0.25
N ASN A 85 -3.91 -13.99 -0.33
CA ASN A 85 -4.83 -14.15 0.79
C ASN A 85 -4.84 -15.58 1.32
N ILE A 86 -4.85 -15.74 2.64
CA ILE A 86 -5.18 -16.99 3.33
C ILE A 86 -6.38 -16.70 4.22
N VAL A 87 -7.51 -17.34 3.96
CA VAL A 87 -8.79 -16.96 4.57
C VAL A 87 -9.50 -18.21 5.07
N ALA A 88 -10.02 -18.18 6.30
CA ALA A 88 -10.95 -19.20 6.76
C ALA A 88 -12.17 -19.30 5.84
N TYR A 89 -12.55 -20.51 5.45
CA TYR A 89 -13.65 -20.70 4.52
C TYR A 89 -14.99 -20.44 5.22
N ASN A 90 -15.70 -19.39 4.79
CA ASN A 90 -16.95 -18.94 5.41
C ASN A 90 -16.79 -18.66 6.92
N ASN A 91 -17.55 -19.37 7.76
CA ASN A 91 -17.48 -19.28 9.23
C ASN A 91 -16.79 -20.51 9.85
N GLU A 92 -16.09 -21.30 9.04
CA GLU A 92 -15.35 -22.46 9.55
C GLU A 92 -14.11 -22.01 10.35
N VAL A 93 -13.66 -22.84 11.30
CA VAL A 93 -12.54 -22.52 12.19
C VAL A 93 -11.34 -23.43 11.87
N PRO A 94 -10.38 -22.98 11.06
CA PRO A 94 -9.14 -23.72 10.83
C PRO A 94 -8.15 -23.52 11.99
N VAL A 95 -7.60 -24.63 12.48
CA VAL A 95 -6.56 -24.64 13.51
C VAL A 95 -5.30 -25.24 12.92
N LEU A 96 -4.25 -24.43 12.79
CA LEU A 96 -2.91 -24.89 12.47
C LEU A 96 -2.24 -25.32 13.78
N ASP A 97 -2.19 -26.63 14.00
CA ASP A 97 -1.77 -27.25 15.24
C ASP A 97 -0.35 -27.79 15.09
N PHE A 98 0.58 -27.09 15.71
CA PHE A 98 2.00 -27.39 15.72
C PHE A 98 2.44 -28.20 16.94
N SER A 99 1.52 -28.73 17.76
CA SER A 99 1.85 -29.44 19.02
C SER A 99 2.79 -30.64 18.88
N SER A 100 2.99 -31.14 17.65
CA SER A 100 3.96 -32.20 17.34
C SER A 100 5.37 -31.68 17.01
N GLN A 101 5.54 -30.37 16.90
CA GLN A 101 6.81 -29.69 16.69
C GLN A 101 7.58 -29.65 18.01
N SER A 102 8.86 -30.03 18.00
CA SER A 102 9.69 -29.97 19.21
C SER A 102 9.96 -28.53 19.64
N VAL A 103 10.15 -28.29 20.93
CA VAL A 103 10.52 -26.95 21.44
C VAL A 103 11.96 -26.60 21.06
N ALA A 104 12.17 -25.51 20.32
CA ALA A 104 13.48 -24.96 19.93
C ALA A 104 13.34 -23.60 19.22
N ASP A 105 14.30 -22.69 19.36
CA ASP A 105 14.31 -21.32 18.80
C ASP A 105 14.14 -21.21 17.26
N ALA A 106 14.26 -22.31 16.51
CA ALA A 106 14.03 -22.36 15.06
C ALA A 106 12.61 -22.82 14.70
N ASN A 107 11.88 -23.39 15.66
CA ASN A 107 10.64 -24.12 15.47
C ASN A 107 9.41 -23.24 15.66
N ARG A 108 9.40 -22.13 14.94
CA ARG A 108 8.26 -21.22 14.82
C ARG A 108 7.11 -21.91 14.10
N GLY A 109 5.86 -21.54 14.37
CA GLY A 109 4.72 -22.07 13.63
C GLY A 109 4.74 -21.59 12.18
N ILE A 110 4.60 -20.28 11.99
CA ILE A 110 4.70 -19.62 10.67
C ILE A 110 5.81 -18.58 10.67
N VAL A 111 6.64 -18.58 9.64
CA VAL A 111 7.50 -17.44 9.27
C VAL A 111 6.90 -16.77 8.03
N LEU A 112 6.40 -15.55 8.19
CA LEU A 112 5.88 -14.72 7.09
C LEU A 112 6.95 -13.68 6.70
N ASP A 113 7.88 -14.08 5.85
CA ASP A 113 8.94 -13.24 5.30
C ASP A 113 8.54 -12.54 3.99
N GLY A 114 7.50 -13.07 3.32
CA GLY A 114 6.88 -12.46 2.14
C GLY A 114 6.10 -11.17 2.44
N ASP A 115 5.98 -10.32 1.41
CA ASP A 115 5.28 -9.04 1.46
C ASP A 115 3.84 -9.16 0.91
N TYR A 116 2.96 -8.26 1.37
CA TYR A 116 1.59 -8.10 0.88
C TYR A 116 0.72 -9.37 0.95
N TRP A 117 0.75 -10.03 2.10
CA TRP A 117 -0.17 -11.10 2.47
C TRP A 117 -1.30 -10.58 3.34
N HIS A 118 -2.50 -11.13 3.16
CA HIS A 118 -3.63 -10.93 4.06
C HIS A 118 -4.09 -12.28 4.61
N ILE A 119 -3.85 -12.51 5.89
CA ILE A 119 -4.23 -13.76 6.58
C ILE A 119 -5.40 -13.45 7.49
N THR A 120 -6.53 -14.16 7.31
CA THR A 120 -7.78 -13.89 8.01
C THR A 120 -8.38 -15.12 8.69
N GLY A 121 -8.66 -15.03 9.99
CA GLY A 121 -9.52 -15.96 10.70
C GLY A 121 -8.92 -17.33 11.02
N ILE A 122 -7.60 -17.41 11.20
CA ILE A 122 -6.89 -18.68 11.44
C ILE A 122 -6.36 -18.74 12.87
N THR A 123 -6.47 -19.90 13.51
CA THR A 123 -5.81 -20.18 14.78
C THR A 123 -4.47 -20.86 14.54
N ILE A 124 -3.41 -20.37 15.17
CA ILE A 124 -2.07 -20.95 15.20
C ILE A 124 -1.77 -21.34 16.65
N SER A 125 -1.54 -22.64 16.86
CA SER A 125 -1.43 -23.19 18.21
C SER A 125 -0.30 -24.19 18.34
N GLY A 126 0.33 -24.24 19.51
CA GLY A 126 1.26 -25.33 19.86
C GLY A 126 2.62 -25.26 19.18
N ALA A 127 3.03 -24.14 18.60
CA ALA A 127 4.35 -24.02 17.97
C ALA A 127 5.48 -24.25 18.98
N GLY A 128 6.59 -24.83 18.53
CA GLY A 128 7.77 -25.10 19.37
C GLY A 128 8.59 -23.86 19.76
N ASP A 129 8.18 -22.69 19.29
CA ASP A 129 8.73 -21.35 19.54
C ASP A 129 7.56 -20.37 19.28
N ASN A 130 7.79 -19.19 18.72
CA ASN A 130 6.73 -18.24 18.41
C ASN A 130 5.64 -18.87 17.53
N GLY A 131 4.38 -18.54 17.79
CA GLY A 131 3.27 -18.98 16.92
C GLY A 131 3.47 -18.46 15.49
N MET A 132 3.78 -17.16 15.36
CA MET A 132 4.21 -16.56 14.10
C MET A 132 5.35 -15.58 14.30
N LEU A 133 6.32 -15.64 13.39
CA LEU A 133 7.27 -14.57 13.13
C LEU A 133 6.87 -13.82 11.86
N LEU A 134 6.45 -12.57 12.01
CA LEU A 134 6.11 -11.64 10.94
C LEU A 134 7.34 -10.80 10.55
N SER A 135 7.89 -11.06 9.37
CA SER A 135 9.16 -10.50 8.90
C SER A 135 9.09 -9.74 7.58
N GLY A 136 8.03 -9.93 6.80
CA GLY A 136 7.77 -9.16 5.58
C GLY A 136 7.08 -7.82 5.84
N ASN A 137 6.73 -7.14 4.74
CA ASN A 137 6.22 -5.78 4.72
C ASN A 137 4.79 -5.72 4.16
N GLY A 138 4.02 -4.72 4.60
CA GLY A 138 2.70 -4.46 4.04
C GLY A 138 1.69 -5.60 4.23
N ASN A 139 1.93 -6.49 5.19
CA ASN A 139 1.05 -7.62 5.48
C ASN A 139 -0.11 -7.20 6.39
N THR A 140 -1.24 -7.87 6.26
CA THR A 140 -2.40 -7.75 7.14
C THR A 140 -2.70 -9.09 7.79
N LEU A 141 -2.74 -9.12 9.12
CA LEU A 141 -3.23 -10.26 9.88
C LEU A 141 -4.54 -9.84 10.53
N GLU A 142 -5.63 -10.51 10.20
CA GLU A 142 -6.97 -10.13 10.63
C GLU A 142 -7.67 -11.28 11.36
N LYS A 143 -8.20 -11.05 12.55
CA LYS A 143 -8.98 -12.06 13.30
C LYS A 143 -8.23 -13.39 13.52
N CYS A 144 -6.91 -13.36 13.51
CA CYS A 144 -6.09 -14.53 13.81
C CYS A 144 -5.99 -14.75 15.32
N ILE A 145 -5.81 -16.01 15.72
CA ILE A 145 -5.63 -16.40 17.12
C ILE A 145 -4.27 -17.07 17.29
N PHE A 146 -3.48 -16.64 18.26
CA PHE A 146 -2.17 -17.23 18.60
C PHE A 146 -2.21 -17.76 20.02
N THR A 147 -2.17 -19.08 20.21
CA THR A 147 -2.37 -19.65 21.54
C THR A 147 -1.51 -20.87 21.85
N LYS A 148 -1.14 -21.06 23.11
CA LYS A 148 -0.40 -22.27 23.56
C LYS A 148 0.89 -22.51 22.79
N ASN A 149 1.52 -21.46 22.28
CA ASN A 149 2.82 -21.57 21.65
C ASN A 149 3.91 -21.56 22.73
N HIS A 150 5.05 -22.19 22.42
CA HIS A 150 6.18 -22.33 23.33
C HIS A 150 7.12 -21.11 23.35
N ASP A 151 6.65 -19.98 22.82
CA ASP A 151 7.19 -18.63 22.97
C ASP A 151 6.03 -17.67 22.59
N THR A 152 6.33 -16.39 22.37
CA THR A 152 5.41 -15.32 22.00
C THR A 152 4.42 -15.74 20.91
N GLY A 153 3.13 -15.41 21.10
CA GLY A 153 2.08 -15.75 20.15
C GLY A 153 2.39 -15.23 18.73
N LEU A 154 2.63 -13.93 18.60
CA LEU A 154 3.13 -13.31 17.37
C LEU A 154 4.26 -12.34 17.64
N GLN A 155 5.43 -12.61 17.07
CA GLN A 155 6.58 -11.71 17.05
C GLN A 155 6.71 -11.04 15.68
N LEU A 156 6.85 -9.71 15.67
CA LEU A 156 7.16 -8.91 14.50
C LEU A 156 8.63 -8.46 14.60
N SER A 157 9.48 -9.11 13.82
CA SER A 157 10.91 -8.82 13.73
C SER A 157 11.49 -9.42 12.45
N ARG A 158 12.70 -9.04 12.05
CA ARG A 158 13.36 -9.64 10.87
C ARG A 158 13.53 -11.15 11.06
N TYR A 159 13.45 -11.90 9.96
CA TYR A 159 13.85 -13.31 9.91
C TYR A 159 15.30 -13.44 9.44
N LYS A 160 15.66 -12.77 8.34
CA LYS A 160 17.02 -12.80 7.79
C LYS A 160 17.95 -11.87 8.54
N THR A 161 19.02 -12.41 9.11
CA THR A 161 20.05 -11.63 9.83
C THR A 161 20.79 -10.63 8.92
N ALA A 162 20.81 -10.87 7.61
CA ALA A 162 21.34 -9.94 6.60
C ALA A 162 20.55 -8.63 6.52
N ASN A 163 19.29 -8.61 6.95
CA ASN A 163 18.48 -7.39 7.06
C ASN A 163 18.91 -6.62 8.32
N ALA A 164 20.08 -5.99 8.26
CA ALA A 164 20.78 -5.42 9.42
C ALA A 164 20.36 -3.99 9.79
N THR A 165 19.59 -3.32 8.93
CA THR A 165 19.23 -1.92 9.14
C THR A 165 17.73 -1.74 9.28
N LEU A 166 17.31 -0.71 10.02
CA LEU A 166 15.91 -0.34 10.24
C LEU A 166 15.06 -0.30 8.94
N SER A 167 15.65 0.16 7.83
CA SER A 167 14.99 0.22 6.50
C SER A 167 14.73 -1.14 5.84
N THR A 168 15.34 -2.21 6.36
CA THR A 168 15.22 -3.59 5.85
C THR A 168 14.42 -4.49 6.80
N TRP A 169 13.95 -3.92 7.91
CA TRP A 169 13.11 -4.61 8.89
C TRP A 169 11.64 -4.53 8.50
N PRO A 170 10.81 -5.52 8.92
CA PRO A 170 9.38 -5.56 8.63
C PRO A 170 8.68 -4.23 8.93
N MET A 171 8.04 -3.64 7.92
CA MET A 171 7.38 -2.35 8.03
C MET A 171 5.97 -2.35 7.44
N ASN A 172 5.16 -1.38 7.86
CA ASN A 172 3.80 -1.14 7.35
C ASN A 172 2.85 -2.34 7.48
N ASN A 173 3.04 -3.19 8.49
CA ASN A 173 2.13 -4.30 8.75
C ASN A 173 0.95 -3.86 9.62
N LEU A 174 -0.22 -4.44 9.37
CA LEU A 174 -1.43 -4.25 10.16
C LEU A 174 -1.82 -5.57 10.84
N VAL A 175 -1.81 -5.59 12.17
CA VAL A 175 -2.40 -6.67 12.97
C VAL A 175 -3.75 -6.16 13.49
N LEU A 176 -4.84 -6.72 12.98
CA LEU A 176 -6.20 -6.22 13.15
C LEU A 176 -7.09 -7.26 13.82
N ASN A 177 -7.69 -6.93 14.96
CA ASN A 177 -8.69 -7.76 15.62
C ASN A 177 -8.18 -9.18 15.96
N CYS A 178 -6.87 -9.34 16.12
CA CYS A 178 -6.23 -10.60 16.48
C CYS A 178 -6.26 -10.81 18.00
N GLU A 179 -6.11 -12.07 18.41
CA GLU A 179 -6.06 -12.44 19.83
C GLU A 179 -4.86 -13.33 20.13
N ALA A 180 -4.19 -13.11 21.25
CA ALA A 180 -3.06 -13.93 21.68
C ALA A 180 -3.17 -14.28 23.17
N PHE A 181 -3.12 -15.57 23.49
CA PHE A 181 -3.30 -16.03 24.86
C PHE A 181 -2.74 -17.40 25.18
N ASP A 182 -2.45 -17.65 26.44
CA ASP A 182 -1.89 -18.90 26.95
C ASP A 182 -0.56 -19.28 26.27
N ASN A 183 0.21 -18.32 25.77
CA ASN A 183 1.55 -18.56 25.25
C ASN A 183 2.54 -18.65 26.42
N GLN A 184 3.44 -19.64 26.37
CA GLN A 184 4.32 -20.00 27.48
C GLN A 184 5.63 -20.61 26.98
N ASP A 185 6.74 -19.92 27.20
CA ASP A 185 8.08 -20.47 26.99
C ASP A 185 8.51 -21.38 28.15
N PRO A 186 9.43 -22.33 27.93
CA PRO A 186 9.91 -23.22 29.00
C PRO A 186 10.49 -22.50 30.22
N GLY A 187 10.99 -21.28 30.04
CA GLY A 187 11.53 -20.43 31.10
C GLY A 187 10.45 -19.71 31.92
N ASN A 188 9.21 -19.65 31.42
CA ASN A 188 8.10 -18.87 31.97
C ASN A 188 8.36 -17.37 32.09
N GLU A 189 9.09 -16.78 31.15
CA GLU A 189 9.56 -15.39 31.31
C GLU A 189 9.64 -14.59 29.99
N ASN A 190 9.43 -15.21 28.83
CA ASN A 190 9.66 -14.55 27.54
C ASN A 190 8.46 -14.60 26.59
N ALA A 191 7.47 -15.47 26.84
CA ALA A 191 6.34 -15.62 25.94
C ALA A 191 5.26 -14.56 26.17
N ASP A 192 5.27 -13.56 25.30
CA ASP A 192 4.24 -12.53 25.24
C ASP A 192 3.02 -12.99 24.44
N GLY A 193 1.95 -12.21 24.46
CA GLY A 193 0.91 -12.36 23.44
C GLY A 193 1.38 -11.85 22.09
N PHE A 194 1.78 -10.57 22.06
CA PHE A 194 2.30 -9.90 20.87
C PHE A 194 3.62 -9.22 21.17
N ALA A 195 4.57 -9.31 20.26
CA ALA A 195 5.80 -8.57 20.39
C ALA A 195 6.18 -7.90 19.07
N ALA A 196 6.49 -6.60 19.11
CA ALA A 196 7.08 -5.89 17.98
C ALA A 196 8.44 -5.35 18.43
N LYS A 197 9.41 -6.26 18.48
CA LYS A 197 10.65 -6.10 19.24
C LYS A 197 11.89 -6.39 18.42
N LEU A 198 13.04 -6.00 18.94
CA LEU A 198 14.39 -6.20 18.41
C LEU A 198 14.67 -5.49 17.07
N THR A 199 14.03 -5.97 16.01
CA THR A 199 14.33 -5.60 14.61
C THR A 199 13.05 -5.41 13.82
N CYS A 200 12.24 -4.49 14.32
CA CYS A 200 10.94 -4.08 13.78
C CYS A 200 11.08 -2.72 13.08
N GLY A 201 10.60 -2.62 11.83
CA GLY A 201 10.60 -1.39 11.04
C GLY A 201 9.48 -0.43 11.45
N THR A 202 9.25 0.62 10.65
CA THR A 202 8.26 1.67 10.96
C THR A 202 6.86 1.34 10.42
N GLY A 203 5.84 2.07 10.88
CA GLY A 203 4.48 1.99 10.31
C GLY A 203 3.68 0.76 10.70
N ASN A 204 4.21 -0.10 11.57
CA ASN A 204 3.51 -1.26 12.09
C ASN A 204 2.42 -0.83 13.09
N THR A 205 1.22 -1.41 12.95
CA THR A 205 0.05 -1.07 13.76
C THR A 205 -0.63 -2.33 14.28
N PHE A 206 -0.95 -2.33 15.58
CA PHE A 206 -1.94 -3.24 16.16
C PHE A 206 -3.21 -2.47 16.44
N ARG A 207 -4.34 -2.96 15.93
CA ARG A 207 -5.65 -2.33 16.09
C ARG A 207 -6.68 -3.35 16.54
N GLY A 208 -7.41 -3.06 17.61
CA GLY A 208 -8.49 -3.92 18.10
C GLY A 208 -8.02 -5.30 18.54
N CYS A 209 -6.74 -5.47 18.86
CA CYS A 209 -6.22 -6.77 19.27
C CYS A 209 -6.46 -7.02 20.77
N ILE A 210 -6.52 -8.29 21.16
CA ILE A 210 -6.70 -8.73 22.55
C ILE A 210 -5.52 -9.59 22.94
N SER A 211 -4.84 -9.27 24.04
CA SER A 211 -3.77 -10.10 24.59
C SER A 211 -4.07 -10.44 26.04
N HIS A 212 -4.15 -11.72 26.37
CA HIS A 212 -4.46 -12.11 27.73
C HIS A 212 -3.85 -13.42 28.15
N HIS A 213 -3.62 -13.58 29.44
CA HIS A 213 -3.14 -14.83 30.01
C HIS A 213 -1.87 -15.40 29.34
N ASN A 214 -1.00 -14.52 28.84
CA ASN A 214 0.34 -14.94 28.40
C ASN A 214 1.26 -14.99 29.62
N ILE A 215 2.29 -15.84 29.58
CA ILE A 215 3.13 -16.07 30.77
C ILE A 215 3.90 -14.81 31.16
N ASP A 216 4.35 -14.00 30.18
CA ASP A 216 5.02 -12.73 30.43
C ASP A 216 4.10 -11.53 30.14
N ASP A 217 4.31 -10.76 29.06
CA ASP A 217 3.51 -9.57 28.80
C ASP A 217 2.33 -9.79 27.83
N GLY A 218 1.40 -8.84 27.85
CA GLY A 218 0.42 -8.70 26.78
C GLY A 218 1.07 -8.23 25.48
N TRP A 219 1.86 -7.14 25.57
CA TRP A 219 2.67 -6.57 24.50
C TRP A 219 4.10 -6.28 24.97
N ASP A 220 5.08 -6.64 24.15
CA ASP A 220 6.49 -6.29 24.35
C ASP A 220 7.12 -5.60 23.13
N PHE A 221 7.58 -4.35 23.32
CA PHE A 221 8.30 -3.54 22.33
C PHE A 221 9.81 -3.41 22.64
N TYR A 222 10.40 -4.38 23.33
CA TYR A 222 11.81 -4.38 23.69
C TYR A 222 12.73 -4.05 22.51
N ALA A 223 13.56 -3.02 22.68
CA ALA A 223 14.70 -2.73 21.82
C ALA A 223 15.97 -3.18 22.55
N LYS A 224 17.04 -3.52 21.82
CA LYS A 224 18.30 -3.95 22.43
C LYS A 224 19.49 -3.20 21.83
N ASP A 225 20.52 -3.01 22.64
CA ASP A 225 21.70 -2.22 22.29
C ASP A 225 22.38 -2.67 21.01
N GLU A 226 22.42 -3.99 20.74
CA GLU A 226 23.12 -4.53 19.58
C GLU A 226 22.44 -4.17 18.25
N THR A 227 21.14 -3.93 18.25
CA THR A 227 20.37 -3.58 17.04
C THR A 227 19.93 -2.13 17.05
N GLY A 228 19.88 -1.47 18.21
CA GLY A 228 19.46 -0.09 18.36
C GLY A 228 17.94 0.09 18.31
N PRO A 229 17.45 1.30 18.00
CA PRO A 229 16.03 1.62 18.02
C PRO A 229 15.24 0.86 16.96
N ILE A 230 14.11 0.29 17.36
CA ILE A 230 13.07 -0.18 16.45
C ILE A 230 12.24 1.00 15.91
N GLY A 231 11.45 0.74 14.87
CA GLY A 231 10.50 1.71 14.37
C GLY A 231 9.36 1.96 15.36
N PRO A 232 8.81 3.18 15.42
CA PRO A 232 7.62 3.45 16.19
C PRO A 232 6.45 2.54 15.79
N VAL A 233 5.82 1.96 16.81
CA VAL A 233 4.64 1.09 16.70
C VAL A 233 3.41 1.82 17.21
N THR A 234 2.28 1.64 16.54
CA THR A 234 0.99 2.22 16.94
C THR A 234 0.07 1.14 17.51
N LEU A 235 -0.48 1.39 18.70
CA LEU A 235 -1.52 0.58 19.35
C LEU A 235 -2.84 1.37 19.39
N GLU A 236 -3.92 0.76 18.89
CA GLU A 236 -5.23 1.40 18.78
C GLU A 236 -6.36 0.49 19.24
N GLY A 237 -7.10 0.85 20.30
CA GLY A 237 -8.27 0.07 20.69
C GLY A 237 -7.94 -1.35 21.17
N CYS A 238 -6.69 -1.61 21.56
CA CYS A 238 -6.24 -2.93 22.01
C CYS A 238 -6.60 -3.17 23.49
N VAL A 239 -6.73 -4.43 23.88
CA VAL A 239 -7.06 -4.82 25.25
C VAL A 239 -6.00 -5.80 25.78
N ALA A 240 -5.38 -5.50 26.92
CA ALA A 240 -4.42 -6.36 27.60
C ALA A 240 -4.92 -6.74 29.00
N TYR A 241 -5.07 -8.04 29.30
CA TYR A 241 -5.51 -8.43 30.65
C TYR A 241 -4.98 -9.76 31.14
N SER A 242 -4.81 -9.87 32.46
CA SER A 242 -4.40 -11.11 33.11
C SER A 242 -3.11 -11.72 32.56
N ASN A 243 -2.25 -10.91 31.91
CA ASN A 243 -0.91 -11.37 31.53
C ASN A 243 -0.03 -11.52 32.78
N GLY A 244 0.91 -12.45 32.75
CA GLY A 244 1.63 -12.94 33.92
C GLY A 244 1.03 -14.18 34.59
N GLN A 245 -0.13 -14.64 34.09
CA GLN A 245 -0.81 -15.84 34.56
C GLN A 245 -1.54 -16.52 33.40
N LEU A 246 -1.30 -17.81 33.17
CA LEU A 246 -2.07 -18.59 32.19
C LEU A 246 -3.52 -18.76 32.63
N SER A 247 -4.42 -19.04 31.69
CA SER A 247 -5.83 -19.33 31.97
C SER A 247 -6.03 -20.56 32.88
N THR A 248 -5.02 -21.43 32.93
CA THR A 248 -4.94 -22.58 33.85
C THR A 248 -4.55 -22.22 35.28
N GLY A 249 -4.13 -20.98 35.52
CA GLY A 249 -3.75 -20.44 36.83
C GLY A 249 -2.25 -20.39 37.10
N SER A 250 -1.40 -21.03 36.29
CA SER A 250 0.07 -20.98 36.42
C SER A 250 0.62 -19.57 36.19
N THR A 251 1.63 -19.15 36.93
CA THR A 251 2.22 -17.81 36.82
C THR A 251 3.70 -17.87 36.41
N SER A 252 4.22 -16.77 35.84
CA SER A 252 5.64 -16.63 35.46
C SER A 252 6.62 -16.56 36.64
N GLY A 253 6.15 -16.66 37.89
CA GLY A 253 7.01 -16.41 39.05
C GLY A 253 7.49 -14.96 39.09
N SER A 254 8.69 -14.68 38.58
CA SER A 254 9.36 -13.37 38.60
C SER A 254 9.31 -12.57 37.29
N GLY A 255 8.64 -13.07 36.24
CA GLY A 255 8.52 -12.35 34.96
C GLY A 255 7.90 -10.95 35.07
N ASP A 256 7.89 -10.21 33.98
CA ASP A 256 7.55 -8.79 33.91
C ASP A 256 6.04 -8.52 33.88
N LYS A 257 5.22 -9.42 33.32
CA LYS A 257 3.75 -9.49 33.55
C LYS A 257 2.94 -8.23 33.24
N ASN A 258 3.38 -7.43 32.28
CA ASN A 258 2.73 -6.16 31.97
C ASN A 258 1.57 -6.36 31.00
N GLY A 259 0.63 -5.41 30.98
CA GLY A 259 -0.33 -5.29 29.89
C GLY A 259 0.37 -4.81 28.61
N PHE A 260 1.00 -3.64 28.67
CA PHE A 260 1.72 -3.02 27.57
C PHE A 260 3.11 -2.56 28.01
N LYS A 261 4.16 -3.29 27.60
CA LYS A 261 5.57 -2.95 27.77
C LYS A 261 6.07 -2.19 26.54
N LEU A 262 6.27 -0.87 26.68
CA LEU A 262 6.42 0.09 25.56
C LEU A 262 7.87 0.48 25.22
N GLY A 263 8.82 -0.43 25.44
CA GLY A 263 10.21 -0.32 25.01
C GLY A 263 11.19 -0.85 26.06
N GLY A 264 12.50 -0.93 25.75
CA GLY A 264 13.50 -1.51 26.67
C GLY A 264 14.95 -1.19 26.29
N SER A 265 15.89 -1.39 27.23
CA SER A 265 17.33 -1.04 27.15
C SER A 265 17.67 0.46 27.14
N GLY A 266 16.77 1.33 27.59
CA GLY A 266 17.06 2.78 27.60
C GLY A 266 17.17 3.39 26.20
N ILE A 267 16.60 2.74 25.17
CA ILE A 267 16.65 3.17 23.78
C ILE A 267 15.39 3.97 23.43
N ALA A 268 15.58 5.17 22.89
CA ALA A 268 14.48 6.10 22.59
C ALA A 268 13.65 5.62 21.38
N VAL A 269 12.37 5.31 21.61
CA VAL A 269 11.39 5.05 20.55
C VAL A 269 10.05 5.72 20.87
N ASN A 270 9.54 6.52 19.94
CA ASN A 270 8.33 7.34 20.14
C ASN A 270 7.06 6.57 19.73
N HIS A 271 6.69 5.54 20.49
CA HIS A 271 5.47 4.76 20.23
C HIS A 271 4.20 5.59 20.39
N ILE A 272 3.10 5.09 19.84
CA ILE A 272 1.76 5.72 19.97
C ILE A 272 0.80 4.69 20.54
N VAL A 273 0.12 5.03 21.63
CA VAL A 273 -0.84 4.14 22.31
C VAL A 273 -2.12 4.90 22.59
N ARG A 274 -3.22 4.48 21.97
CA ARG A 274 -4.50 5.15 22.11
C ARG A 274 -5.71 4.23 22.21
N ARG A 275 -6.70 4.64 23.00
CA ARG A 275 -7.94 3.88 23.23
C ARG A 275 -7.70 2.45 23.70
N CYS A 276 -6.54 2.18 24.30
CA CYS A 276 -6.20 0.86 24.81
C CYS A 276 -6.70 0.68 26.24
N ILE A 277 -7.04 -0.56 26.59
CA ILE A 277 -7.51 -0.95 27.92
C ILE A 277 -6.55 -1.97 28.53
N ALA A 278 -6.07 -1.73 29.74
CA ALA A 278 -5.24 -2.68 30.48
C ALA A 278 -5.89 -3.03 31.82
N PHE A 279 -6.06 -4.31 32.17
CA PHE A 279 -6.59 -4.66 33.49
C PHE A 279 -6.15 -6.00 34.05
N ASN A 280 -6.09 -6.12 35.38
CA ASN A 280 -5.75 -7.37 36.08
C ASN A 280 -4.43 -8.02 35.61
N ASN A 281 -3.49 -7.27 35.03
CA ASN A 281 -2.18 -7.81 34.68
C ASN A 281 -1.32 -8.01 35.94
N GLY A 282 -0.40 -8.96 35.88
CA GLY A 282 0.38 -9.42 37.02
C GLY A 282 1.37 -8.39 37.58
N HIS A 283 1.73 -7.35 36.83
CA HIS A 283 2.38 -6.14 37.33
C HIS A 283 1.66 -4.88 36.82
N HIS A 284 2.14 -4.26 35.74
CA HIS A 284 1.66 -2.96 35.30
C HIS A 284 0.62 -3.04 34.19
N GLY A 285 -0.25 -2.02 34.11
CA GLY A 285 -1.11 -1.86 32.94
C GLY A 285 -0.31 -1.37 31.72
N PHE A 286 0.32 -0.20 31.85
CA PHE A 286 1.19 0.42 30.85
C PHE A 286 2.53 0.77 31.49
N THR A 287 3.65 0.41 30.85
CA THR A 287 4.99 0.77 31.32
C THR A 287 5.86 1.26 30.16
N ASP A 288 6.67 2.31 30.39
CA ASP A 288 7.68 2.71 29.40
C ASP A 288 8.88 1.79 29.38
N ASN A 289 9.08 1.01 30.45
CA ASN A 289 10.13 0.02 30.60
C ASN A 289 11.49 0.57 30.13
N ASP A 290 11.85 1.71 30.72
CA ASP A 290 13.07 2.48 30.48
C ASP A 290 13.20 3.23 29.16
N ASN A 291 12.28 3.11 28.20
CA ASN A 291 12.29 3.87 26.95
C ASN A 291 12.30 5.41 27.19
N PRO A 292 13.38 6.14 26.87
CA PRO A 292 13.45 7.60 27.00
C PRO A 292 12.73 8.38 25.90
N GLY A 293 12.17 7.70 24.90
CA GLY A 293 11.43 8.32 23.81
C GLY A 293 10.12 8.97 24.27
N ASN A 294 9.65 9.93 23.48
CA ASN A 294 8.37 10.57 23.72
C ASN A 294 7.24 9.67 23.23
N ILE A 295 6.84 8.71 24.07
CA ILE A 295 5.67 7.86 23.83
C ILE A 295 4.41 8.71 23.95
N ILE A 296 3.53 8.65 22.95
CA ILE A 296 2.25 9.35 22.94
C ILE A 296 1.18 8.44 23.53
N VAL A 297 0.70 8.78 24.73
CA VAL A 297 -0.24 7.96 25.51
C VAL A 297 -1.55 8.73 25.63
N THR A 298 -2.56 8.37 24.83
CA THR A 298 -3.78 9.17 24.67
C THR A 298 -5.06 8.36 24.87
N ASN A 299 -5.97 8.83 25.72
CA ASN A 299 -7.29 8.19 25.90
C ASN A 299 -7.16 6.68 26.19
N ASN A 300 -6.33 6.28 27.15
CA ASN A 300 -6.25 4.88 27.57
C ASN A 300 -6.96 4.70 28.92
N THR A 301 -7.47 3.51 29.20
CA THR A 301 -8.01 3.16 30.53
C THR A 301 -7.23 2.01 31.12
N SER A 302 -6.78 2.14 32.36
CA SER A 302 -6.07 1.09 33.09
C SER A 302 -6.78 0.84 34.43
N TYR A 303 -7.03 -0.44 34.73
CA TYR A 303 -7.87 -0.86 35.85
C TYR A 303 -7.34 -2.08 36.60
N ASN A 304 -7.18 -1.95 37.91
CA ASN A 304 -6.91 -3.05 38.85
C ASN A 304 -5.73 -3.95 38.43
N ASN A 305 -4.65 -3.37 37.92
CA ASN A 305 -3.40 -4.12 37.73
C ASN A 305 -2.72 -4.33 39.09
N ALA A 306 -1.96 -5.42 39.22
CA ALA A 306 -1.41 -5.85 40.52
C ALA A 306 -0.42 -4.84 41.12
N GLU A 307 0.25 -4.04 40.28
CA GLU A 307 1.08 -2.92 40.71
C GLU A 307 0.48 -1.59 40.21
N SER A 308 1.25 -0.75 39.52
CA SER A 308 0.76 0.52 38.96
C SER A 308 -0.06 0.29 37.69
N ASN A 309 -1.09 1.10 37.48
CA ASN A 309 -1.83 1.09 36.24
C ASN A 309 -1.02 1.75 35.11
N PHE A 310 -0.28 2.80 35.44
CA PHE A 310 0.71 3.45 34.58
C PHE A 310 2.04 3.56 35.33
N ASN A 311 3.11 2.99 34.78
CA ASN A 311 4.46 2.97 35.35
C ASN A 311 5.47 3.55 34.36
N PHE A 312 5.59 4.87 34.35
CA PHE A 312 6.55 5.63 33.55
C PHE A 312 7.61 6.18 34.49
N ARG A 313 8.87 5.79 34.25
CA ARG A 313 9.99 6.06 35.16
C ARG A 313 10.29 7.54 35.33
N THR A 314 11.02 7.89 36.39
CA THR A 314 11.56 9.24 36.55
C THR A 314 12.38 9.65 35.32
N GLY A 315 12.15 10.88 34.82
CA GLY A 315 12.81 11.37 33.61
C GLY A 315 12.26 10.79 32.30
N SER A 316 11.11 10.12 32.33
CA SER A 316 10.39 9.76 31.10
C SER A 316 9.94 11.02 30.35
N THR A 317 9.94 10.96 29.01
CA THR A 317 9.57 12.08 28.14
C THR A 317 8.21 11.90 27.48
N ALA A 318 7.45 10.87 27.89
CA ALA A 318 6.13 10.56 27.36
C ALA A 318 5.17 11.75 27.46
N THR A 319 4.22 11.82 26.52
CA THR A 319 3.15 12.82 26.49
C THR A 319 1.82 12.14 26.78
N PHE A 320 1.13 12.59 27.83
CA PHE A 320 -0.12 12.04 28.31
C PHE A 320 -1.30 12.96 28.02
N THR A 321 -2.37 12.44 27.44
CA THR A 321 -3.62 13.17 27.24
C THR A 321 -4.83 12.27 27.51
N ASN A 322 -5.79 12.72 28.33
CA ASN A 322 -7.07 12.05 28.58
C ASN A 322 -6.98 10.60 29.11
N ASN A 323 -5.91 10.19 29.78
CA ASN A 323 -5.80 8.83 30.30
C ASN A 323 -6.58 8.66 31.61
N LEU A 324 -7.09 7.45 31.84
CA LEU A 324 -7.87 7.09 33.01
C LEU A 324 -7.22 5.91 33.75
N SER A 325 -6.83 6.15 35.00
CA SER A 325 -6.40 5.11 35.93
C SER A 325 -7.42 4.95 37.04
N TYR A 326 -7.87 3.72 37.32
CA TYR A 326 -8.80 3.45 38.41
C TYR A 326 -8.52 2.10 39.09
N LEU A 327 -8.29 2.13 40.41
CA LEU A 327 -7.82 1.01 41.24
C LEU A 327 -6.50 0.42 40.74
N ALA A 328 -5.48 0.35 41.57
CA ALA A 328 -4.24 -0.35 41.27
C ALA A 328 -3.57 -0.78 42.58
N GLY A 329 -2.74 -1.81 42.55
CA GLY A 329 -2.02 -2.24 43.74
C GLY A 329 -0.97 -1.22 44.24
N SER A 330 -0.47 -0.38 43.34
CA SER A 330 0.50 0.69 43.64
C SER A 330 0.12 2.01 42.98
N SER A 331 0.54 3.14 43.56
CA SER A 331 0.39 4.46 42.92
C SER A 331 1.03 4.47 41.53
N ASP A 332 0.41 5.19 40.60
CA ASP A 332 0.93 5.40 39.26
C ASP A 332 2.21 6.24 39.29
N LYS A 333 3.11 5.93 38.36
CA LYS A 333 4.24 6.77 38.00
C LYS A 333 3.93 7.34 36.62
N TYR A 334 3.62 8.63 36.55
CA TYR A 334 3.17 9.30 35.33
C TYR A 334 4.12 10.45 34.95
N ASN A 335 5.42 10.19 35.11
CA ASN A 335 6.47 11.13 34.78
C ASN A 335 6.47 11.42 33.28
N GLY A 336 6.41 12.70 32.91
CA GLY A 336 6.35 13.13 31.52
C GLY A 336 5.52 14.40 31.34
N THR A 337 5.24 14.74 30.09
CA THR A 337 4.45 15.92 29.73
C THR A 337 2.96 15.63 29.84
N GLN A 338 2.26 16.39 30.66
CA GLN A 338 0.81 16.28 30.85
C GLN A 338 0.10 17.34 29.99
N THR A 339 -0.84 16.95 29.14
CA THR A 339 -1.64 17.89 28.35
C THR A 339 -2.84 18.38 29.16
N GLY A 340 -2.71 19.57 29.73
CA GLY A 340 -3.72 20.15 30.61
C GLY A 340 -3.99 19.28 31.84
N ASN A 341 -5.17 19.45 32.44
CA ASN A 341 -5.61 18.66 33.59
C ASN A 341 -6.51 17.49 33.16
N THR A 342 -6.15 16.76 32.10
CA THR A 342 -7.05 15.77 31.47
C THR A 342 -6.77 14.33 31.86
N ASN A 343 -5.59 14.03 32.41
CA ASN A 343 -5.25 12.69 32.86
C ASN A 343 -5.66 12.47 34.31
N VAL A 344 -6.23 11.31 34.58
CA VAL A 344 -6.62 10.86 35.92
C VAL A 344 -5.69 9.73 36.34
N TRP A 345 -5.01 9.94 37.45
CA TRP A 345 -3.99 9.05 37.99
C TRP A 345 -4.45 8.42 39.29
N TRP A 346 -4.11 7.15 39.48
CA TRP A 346 -4.27 6.47 40.75
C TRP A 346 -3.08 6.82 41.65
N ALA A 347 -3.31 7.62 42.68
CA ALA A 347 -2.28 7.98 43.65
C ALA A 347 -2.89 8.04 45.05
N ASN A 348 -2.18 7.50 46.04
CA ASN A 348 -2.61 7.51 47.43
C ASN A 348 -4.02 6.92 47.63
N SER A 349 -4.30 5.81 46.93
CA SER A 349 -5.59 5.10 46.94
C SER A 349 -6.78 5.91 46.40
N GLN A 350 -6.54 6.91 45.54
CA GLN A 350 -7.58 7.69 44.89
C GLN A 350 -7.25 7.96 43.42
N SER A 351 -8.28 8.01 42.57
CA SER A 351 -8.15 8.43 41.17
C SER A 351 -8.45 9.91 41.05
N THR A 352 -7.43 10.71 40.78
CA THR A 352 -7.54 12.18 40.73
C THR A 352 -6.73 12.77 39.59
N ASN A 353 -7.04 14.00 39.16
CA ASN A 353 -6.18 14.80 38.30
C ASN A 353 -5.55 15.98 39.07
N SER A 354 -4.66 16.71 38.43
CA SER A 354 -4.08 17.97 38.94
C SER A 354 -5.08 19.15 39.02
N GLY A 355 -6.32 18.93 38.60
CA GLY A 355 -7.43 19.87 38.74
C GLY A 355 -8.29 19.52 39.97
N SER A 356 -9.60 19.48 39.78
CA SER A 356 -10.59 19.16 40.82
C SER A 356 -11.33 17.85 40.58
N LEU A 357 -10.91 17.05 39.60
CA LEU A 357 -11.62 15.83 39.21
C LEU A 357 -11.21 14.69 40.14
N VAL A 358 -12.20 14.06 40.76
CA VAL A 358 -12.06 12.87 41.59
C VAL A 358 -12.98 11.80 41.01
N VAL A 359 -12.41 10.65 40.65
CA VAL A 359 -13.16 9.52 40.08
C VAL A 359 -13.52 8.52 41.17
N SER A 360 -14.76 8.03 41.12
CA SER A 360 -15.29 7.01 42.01
C SER A 360 -15.88 5.84 41.21
N SER A 361 -16.33 4.80 41.91
CA SER A 361 -17.01 3.68 41.26
C SER A 361 -18.34 4.09 40.62
N ALA A 362 -18.97 5.18 41.09
CA ALA A 362 -20.21 5.71 40.54
C ALA A 362 -20.04 6.35 39.15
N ASP A 363 -18.80 6.66 38.75
CA ASP A 363 -18.49 7.17 37.42
C ASP A 363 -18.48 6.07 36.34
N PHE A 364 -18.60 4.80 36.71
CA PHE A 364 -18.59 3.68 35.80
C PHE A 364 -19.94 2.98 35.74
N ALA A 365 -20.38 2.63 34.54
CA ALA A 365 -21.57 1.80 34.34
C ALA A 365 -21.36 0.36 34.85
N SER A 366 -20.14 -0.17 34.75
CA SER A 366 -19.73 -1.44 35.34
C SER A 366 -18.22 -1.50 35.57
N LEU A 367 -17.83 -2.07 36.71
CA LEU A 367 -16.45 -2.43 37.04
C LEU A 367 -16.21 -3.95 37.01
N THR A 368 -17.21 -4.73 36.60
CA THR A 368 -17.06 -6.17 36.41
C THR A 368 -16.39 -6.43 35.07
N PRO A 369 -15.20 -7.04 35.03
CA PRO A 369 -14.51 -7.33 33.78
C PRO A 369 -15.36 -8.15 32.82
N ALA A 370 -15.41 -7.72 31.57
CA ALA A 370 -16.03 -8.43 30.47
C ALA A 370 -15.22 -8.13 29.22
N VAL A 371 -14.77 -9.17 28.51
CA VAL A 371 -14.13 -9.04 27.20
C VAL A 371 -14.70 -10.13 26.30
N THR A 372 -15.26 -9.71 25.18
CA THR A 372 -15.76 -10.55 24.08
C THR A 372 -15.31 -9.91 22.76
N LYS A 373 -15.75 -10.45 21.63
CA LYS A 373 -15.52 -9.86 20.31
C LYS A 373 -16.83 -9.44 19.65
N ASN A 374 -16.81 -8.31 18.96
CA ASN A 374 -17.86 -7.91 18.03
C ASN A 374 -17.87 -8.82 16.78
N THR A 375 -18.90 -8.70 15.95
CA THR A 375 -19.00 -9.45 14.68
C THR A 375 -17.83 -9.16 13.72
N ASP A 376 -17.28 -7.95 13.76
CA ASP A 376 -16.09 -7.56 13.00
C ASP A 376 -14.77 -8.02 13.64
N GLY A 377 -14.82 -8.77 14.75
CA GLY A 377 -13.68 -9.28 15.51
C GLY A 377 -13.09 -8.30 16.51
N SER A 378 -13.48 -7.02 16.50
CA SER A 378 -12.94 -6.02 17.43
C SER A 378 -13.32 -6.29 18.88
N PRO A 379 -12.57 -5.79 19.88
CA PRO A 379 -12.84 -6.07 21.28
C PRO A 379 -14.15 -5.42 21.72
N ASN A 380 -14.97 -6.17 22.44
CA ASN A 380 -16.20 -5.71 23.05
C ASN A 380 -16.13 -5.91 24.56
N THR A 381 -16.02 -4.80 25.28
CA THR A 381 -16.00 -4.80 26.75
C THR A 381 -17.37 -4.56 27.38
N GLY A 382 -18.46 -4.52 26.59
CA GLY A 382 -19.80 -4.25 27.06
C GLY A 382 -19.86 -2.96 27.89
N ASN A 383 -20.41 -3.05 29.10
CA ASN A 383 -20.46 -1.93 30.05
C ASN A 383 -19.21 -1.80 30.94
N PHE A 384 -18.29 -2.77 30.89
CA PHE A 384 -17.07 -2.71 31.69
C PHE A 384 -16.27 -1.47 31.30
N LEU A 385 -15.92 -0.66 32.31
CA LEU A 385 -15.21 0.62 32.20
C LEU A 385 -15.90 1.66 31.30
N SER A 386 -17.15 1.43 30.89
CA SER A 386 -17.96 2.49 30.28
C SER A 386 -18.29 3.53 31.33
N LEU A 387 -18.30 4.81 30.94
CA LEU A 387 -18.72 5.88 31.84
C LEU A 387 -20.21 5.75 32.18
N ALA A 388 -20.57 6.04 33.43
CA ALA A 388 -21.95 6.16 33.86
C ALA A 388 -22.56 7.48 33.37
N SER A 389 -23.89 7.51 33.23
CA SER A 389 -24.60 8.75 32.95
C SER A 389 -24.30 9.80 34.02
N GLY A 390 -23.88 10.99 33.60
CA GLY A 390 -23.54 12.09 34.52
C GLY A 390 -22.13 11.99 35.13
N SER A 391 -21.30 11.04 34.67
CA SER A 391 -19.90 11.00 35.09
C SER A 391 -19.18 12.31 34.75
N VAL A 392 -18.34 12.76 35.67
CA VAL A 392 -17.52 13.97 35.52
C VAL A 392 -16.43 13.83 34.46
N MET A 393 -16.20 12.62 33.94
CA MET A 393 -15.23 12.34 32.89
C MET A 393 -15.77 12.57 31.47
N ILE A 394 -17.09 12.75 31.34
CA ILE A 394 -17.75 13.00 30.05
C ILE A 394 -17.45 14.44 29.58
N ASN A 395 -16.99 14.61 28.34
CA ASN A 395 -16.56 15.86 27.74
C ASN A 395 -15.46 16.61 28.53
N ALA A 396 -14.67 15.91 29.34
CA ALA A 396 -13.67 16.50 30.22
C ALA A 396 -12.24 16.46 29.66
N GLY A 397 -12.03 15.80 28.52
CA GLY A 397 -10.74 15.67 27.86
C GLY A 397 -10.37 16.84 26.95
N ALA A 398 -9.17 16.77 26.38
CA ALA A 398 -8.64 17.67 25.36
C ALA A 398 -8.57 16.96 24.00
N THR A 399 -8.74 17.71 22.92
CA THR A 399 -8.61 17.17 21.56
C THR A 399 -7.21 16.63 21.32
N ALA A 400 -7.11 15.45 20.71
CA ALA A 400 -5.83 14.81 20.38
C ALA A 400 -5.90 14.11 19.02
N THR A 401 -4.76 13.98 18.35
CA THR A 401 -4.67 13.42 16.99
C THR A 401 -5.16 11.97 16.93
N GLY A 402 -6.15 11.75 16.06
CA GLY A 402 -6.81 10.45 15.85
C GLY A 402 -7.64 9.94 17.02
N ILE A 403 -8.11 10.86 17.87
CA ILE A 403 -9.22 10.63 18.79
C ILE A 403 -10.48 11.25 18.22
N THR A 404 -11.43 10.42 17.83
CA THR A 404 -12.81 10.84 17.50
C THR A 404 -13.64 10.85 18.78
N TYR A 405 -14.54 11.82 18.94
CA TYR A 405 -15.36 11.94 20.14
C TYR A 405 -16.77 12.46 19.80
N SER A 406 -17.68 12.34 20.76
CA SER A 406 -19.02 12.93 20.70
C SER A 406 -19.13 14.08 21.72
N GLY A 407 -20.09 14.99 21.51
CA GLY A 407 -20.27 16.12 22.42
C GLY A 407 -19.27 17.26 22.19
N SER A 408 -18.92 17.99 23.24
CA SER A 408 -18.08 19.19 23.17
C SER A 408 -16.58 18.91 23.24
N ALA A 409 -16.16 17.78 23.83
CA ALA A 409 -14.77 17.38 23.93
C ALA A 409 -14.66 15.84 24.11
N PRO A 410 -13.49 15.22 23.90
CA PRO A 410 -13.30 13.80 24.22
C PRO A 410 -13.61 13.49 25.68
N ASP A 411 -14.13 12.30 25.92
CA ASP A 411 -14.21 11.76 27.27
C ASP A 411 -12.82 11.35 27.77
N ILE A 412 -12.64 11.33 29.09
CA ILE A 412 -11.41 10.79 29.70
C ILE A 412 -11.50 9.26 29.71
N GLY A 413 -10.43 8.60 29.24
CA GLY A 413 -10.32 7.15 29.13
C GLY A 413 -10.51 6.61 27.70
N ALA A 414 -10.49 5.29 27.58
CA ALA A 414 -10.52 4.56 26.30
C ALA A 414 -11.88 4.56 25.61
N LYS A 415 -12.97 4.68 26.38
CA LYS A 415 -14.34 4.55 25.89
C LYS A 415 -15.04 5.90 25.92
N GLU A 416 -15.59 6.31 24.79
CA GLU A 416 -16.56 7.41 24.76
C GLU A 416 -17.90 6.95 25.31
N TYR A 417 -18.55 7.83 26.06
CA TYR A 417 -19.90 7.68 26.53
C TYR A 417 -20.88 7.80 25.36
N ALA A 418 -21.52 6.69 25.02
CA ALA A 418 -22.63 6.67 24.08
C ALA A 418 -23.90 7.18 24.79
N SER A 419 -24.14 8.50 24.79
CA SER A 419 -25.39 9.04 25.32
C SER A 419 -26.59 8.50 24.54
N THR A 420 -27.61 7.99 25.24
CA THR A 420 -28.89 7.55 24.66
C THR A 420 -29.81 8.72 24.30
N THR A 421 -29.41 9.97 24.56
CA THR A 421 -30.01 11.11 23.88
C THR A 421 -29.71 10.97 22.40
N THR A 422 -30.73 10.69 21.61
CA THR A 422 -30.73 10.60 20.15
C THR A 422 -29.89 11.70 19.51
N THR A 423 -28.60 11.44 19.33
CA THR A 423 -27.89 11.92 18.15
C THR A 423 -28.72 11.38 16.98
N PRO A 424 -29.18 12.21 16.04
CA PRO A 424 -29.86 11.67 14.87
C PRO A 424 -28.92 10.62 14.31
N THR A 425 -29.46 9.43 14.00
CA THR A 425 -28.76 8.41 13.22
C THR A 425 -27.91 9.16 12.18
N PRO A 426 -26.56 8.99 12.15
CA PRO A 426 -25.72 9.80 11.28
C PRO A 426 -26.37 9.81 9.92
N ALA A 427 -26.80 10.99 9.46
CA ALA A 427 -27.67 11.05 8.30
C ALA A 427 -26.96 10.32 7.17
N THR A 428 -27.57 9.23 6.71
CA THR A 428 -27.02 8.47 5.62
C THR A 428 -27.56 9.06 4.34
N TYR A 429 -26.67 9.19 3.37
CA TYR A 429 -26.98 9.82 2.10
C TYR A 429 -26.58 8.92 0.96
N THR A 430 -27.34 8.96 -0.12
CA THR A 430 -27.06 8.22 -1.35
C THR A 430 -26.16 9.03 -2.25
N LEU A 431 -25.16 8.38 -2.87
CA LEU A 431 -24.41 8.91 -4.00
C LEU A 431 -24.85 8.18 -5.27
N THR A 432 -25.53 8.89 -6.16
CA THR A 432 -25.91 8.37 -7.48
C THR A 432 -24.94 8.91 -8.52
N THR A 433 -24.39 8.05 -9.36
CA THR A 433 -23.43 8.43 -10.41
C THR A 433 -23.96 8.05 -11.78
N THR A 434 -23.94 8.97 -12.74
CA THR A 434 -24.45 8.75 -14.10
C THR A 434 -23.37 9.08 -15.13
N ALA A 435 -23.11 8.18 -16.08
CA ALA A 435 -22.29 8.48 -17.26
C ALA A 435 -23.20 8.97 -18.40
N THR A 436 -22.85 10.10 -19.03
CA THR A 436 -23.66 10.71 -20.11
C THR A 436 -22.80 11.06 -21.33
N PRO A 437 -23.04 10.47 -22.52
CA PRO A 437 -23.93 9.33 -22.74
C PRO A 437 -23.41 8.09 -22.00
N THR A 438 -24.31 7.15 -21.68
CA THR A 438 -23.94 5.93 -20.93
C THR A 438 -22.92 5.07 -21.67
N THR A 439 -22.92 5.12 -23.01
CA THR A 439 -21.91 4.46 -23.87
C THR A 439 -20.56 5.18 -23.87
N GLY A 440 -20.48 6.39 -23.32
CA GLY A 440 -19.31 7.25 -23.42
C GLY A 440 -18.22 7.00 -22.37
N GLY A 441 -18.51 6.23 -21.32
CA GLY A 441 -17.53 5.88 -20.29
C GLY A 441 -18.17 5.30 -19.03
N SER A 442 -17.33 5.02 -18.04
CA SER A 442 -17.74 4.51 -16.72
C SER A 442 -17.27 5.42 -15.60
N ILE A 443 -17.83 5.21 -14.41
CA ILE A 443 -17.46 5.91 -13.18
C ILE A 443 -17.11 4.84 -12.13
N THR A 444 -15.94 4.96 -11.50
CA THR A 444 -15.55 4.13 -10.34
C THR A 444 -15.52 4.97 -9.06
N ARG A 445 -15.81 4.33 -7.93
CA ARG A 445 -15.86 4.94 -6.59
C ARG A 445 -14.81 4.27 -5.71
N SER A 446 -14.09 5.04 -4.90
CA SER A 446 -13.12 4.49 -3.94
C SER A 446 -13.77 3.63 -2.84
N SER A 447 -15.06 3.85 -2.57
CA SER A 447 -15.91 3.00 -1.74
C SER A 447 -17.27 2.84 -2.42
N ASP A 448 -17.64 1.62 -2.80
CA ASP A 448 -18.91 1.35 -3.45
C ASP A 448 -19.93 0.84 -2.42
N SER A 449 -20.81 1.75 -1.98
CA SER A 449 -21.78 1.48 -0.91
C SER A 449 -23.13 2.07 -1.28
N ALA A 450 -24.21 1.40 -0.86
CA ALA A 450 -25.59 1.84 -1.16
C ALA A 450 -25.92 3.18 -0.47
N VAL A 451 -25.33 3.42 0.70
CA VAL A 451 -25.45 4.66 1.47
C VAL A 451 -24.12 5.00 2.13
N TYR A 452 -23.89 6.29 2.39
CA TYR A 452 -22.69 6.82 3.03
C TYR A 452 -23.07 7.61 4.28
N THR A 453 -22.30 7.50 5.36
CA THR A 453 -22.46 8.37 6.53
C THR A 453 -22.07 9.80 6.18
N ALA A 454 -22.83 10.78 6.67
CA ALA A 454 -22.52 12.21 6.49
C ALA A 454 -21.05 12.52 6.83
N GLY A 455 -20.36 13.24 5.95
CA GLY A 455 -18.94 13.57 6.06
C GLY A 455 -18.00 12.53 5.43
N THR A 456 -18.49 11.38 4.97
CA THR A 456 -17.68 10.44 4.19
C THR A 456 -17.16 11.09 2.93
N THR A 457 -15.89 10.88 2.64
CA THR A 457 -15.26 11.42 1.44
C THR A 457 -15.01 10.28 0.44
N VAL A 458 -15.57 10.39 -0.76
CA VAL A 458 -15.52 9.40 -1.84
C VAL A 458 -14.78 9.98 -3.03
N THR A 459 -13.79 9.26 -3.55
CA THR A 459 -13.12 9.62 -4.81
C THR A 459 -13.88 9.02 -5.98
N LEU A 460 -14.31 9.87 -6.91
CA LEU A 460 -14.94 9.50 -8.17
C LEU A 460 -13.92 9.59 -9.31
N THR A 461 -13.82 8.54 -10.11
CA THR A 461 -12.94 8.50 -11.28
C THR A 461 -13.74 8.18 -12.54
N ALA A 462 -13.67 9.04 -13.55
CA ALA A 462 -14.31 8.86 -14.85
C ALA A 462 -13.32 8.19 -15.80
N THR A 463 -13.75 7.10 -16.44
CA THR A 463 -12.97 6.39 -17.45
C THR A 463 -13.71 6.45 -18.78
N PRO A 464 -13.25 7.25 -19.76
CA PRO A 464 -13.87 7.29 -21.09
C PRO A 464 -13.87 5.93 -21.78
N ALA A 465 -14.94 5.61 -22.49
CA ALA A 465 -15.00 4.50 -23.42
C ALA A 465 -14.24 4.84 -24.71
N SER A 466 -13.87 3.83 -25.49
CA SER A 466 -13.20 4.03 -26.78
C SER A 466 -14.02 4.96 -27.69
N GLY A 467 -13.36 5.97 -28.27
CA GLY A 467 -14.00 6.97 -29.12
C GLY A 467 -14.68 8.14 -28.38
N TYR A 468 -14.54 8.23 -27.06
CA TYR A 468 -15.07 9.32 -26.25
C TYR A 468 -13.97 9.96 -25.40
N THR A 469 -14.16 11.25 -25.07
CA THR A 469 -13.34 11.95 -24.08
C THR A 469 -14.22 12.39 -22.92
N PHE A 470 -13.65 12.38 -21.71
CA PHE A 470 -14.30 12.94 -20.54
C PHE A 470 -14.20 14.47 -20.60
N THR A 471 -15.32 15.16 -20.49
CA THR A 471 -15.38 16.62 -20.57
C THR A 471 -15.58 17.30 -19.23
N GLY A 472 -16.05 16.56 -18.21
CA GLY A 472 -16.20 17.09 -16.86
C GLY A 472 -17.30 16.42 -16.05
N TRP A 473 -17.23 16.67 -14.75
CA TRP A 473 -18.25 16.33 -13.76
C TRP A 473 -19.26 17.45 -13.63
N SER A 474 -20.52 17.10 -13.44
CA SER A 474 -21.61 18.04 -13.11
C SER A 474 -22.56 17.44 -12.07
N GLY A 475 -23.48 18.27 -11.54
CA GLY A 475 -24.41 17.89 -10.47
C GLY A 475 -23.82 18.18 -9.10
N GLY A 476 -23.68 17.15 -8.26
CA GLY A 476 -23.17 17.25 -6.88
C GLY A 476 -21.70 17.70 -6.76
N ILE A 477 -20.96 17.76 -7.87
CA ILE A 477 -19.64 18.37 -7.97
C ILE A 477 -19.42 18.89 -9.39
N THR A 478 -18.62 19.96 -9.54
CA THR A 478 -18.16 20.46 -10.84
C THR A 478 -16.64 20.41 -10.89
N SER A 479 -16.09 19.68 -11.85
CA SER A 479 -14.64 19.55 -12.04
C SER A 479 -14.34 19.04 -13.43
N THR A 480 -13.24 19.47 -14.03
CA THR A 480 -12.73 18.93 -15.31
C THR A 480 -11.66 17.85 -15.11
N ALA A 481 -11.23 17.60 -13.87
CA ALA A 481 -10.30 16.52 -13.56
C ALA A 481 -10.99 15.16 -13.68
N SER A 482 -10.36 14.19 -14.35
CA SER A 482 -10.89 12.84 -14.53
C SER A 482 -11.03 12.05 -13.22
N SER A 483 -10.37 12.51 -12.15
CA SER A 483 -10.56 12.03 -10.79
C SER A 483 -10.84 13.21 -9.86
N VAL A 484 -11.89 13.10 -9.04
CA VAL A 484 -12.32 14.16 -8.12
C VAL A 484 -12.80 13.56 -6.80
N GLN A 485 -12.54 14.27 -5.70
CA GLN A 485 -12.98 13.88 -4.38
C GLN A 485 -14.29 14.61 -4.01
N VAL A 486 -15.28 13.89 -3.50
CA VAL A 486 -16.59 14.41 -3.08
C VAL A 486 -16.83 14.06 -1.62
N THR A 487 -17.15 15.06 -0.78
CA THR A 487 -17.59 14.82 0.59
C THR A 487 -19.12 14.75 0.63
N ILE A 488 -19.65 13.63 1.14
CA ILE A 488 -21.08 13.34 1.17
C ILE A 488 -21.71 14.02 2.39
N THR A 489 -22.33 15.18 2.20
CA THR A 489 -23.04 15.91 3.26
C THR A 489 -24.56 15.95 3.07
N ALA A 490 -25.05 15.46 1.93
CA ALA A 490 -26.46 15.30 1.55
C ALA A 490 -26.58 14.19 0.46
N ASN A 491 -27.78 13.84 0.02
CA ASN A 491 -27.97 13.00 -1.17
C ASN A 491 -27.35 13.71 -2.40
N LEU A 492 -26.43 13.05 -3.09
CA LEU A 492 -25.72 13.63 -4.23
C LEU A 492 -25.97 12.84 -5.51
N ALA A 493 -26.20 13.55 -6.60
CA ALA A 493 -26.24 13.01 -7.94
C ALA A 493 -25.11 13.64 -8.76
N VAL A 494 -24.13 12.83 -9.17
CA VAL A 494 -22.95 13.30 -9.92
C VAL A 494 -22.97 12.69 -11.32
N THR A 495 -22.78 13.51 -12.33
CA THR A 495 -22.77 13.08 -13.73
C THR A 495 -21.38 13.24 -14.33
N ALA A 496 -20.81 12.16 -14.88
CA ALA A 496 -19.65 12.26 -15.76
C ALA A 496 -20.14 12.52 -17.19
N SER A 497 -19.73 13.65 -17.75
CA SER A 497 -20.03 13.99 -19.14
C SER A 497 -18.91 13.49 -20.04
N PHE A 498 -19.29 12.81 -21.10
CA PHE A 498 -18.42 12.34 -22.15
C PHE A 498 -18.91 12.90 -23.48
N THR A 499 -17.99 13.27 -24.35
CA THR A 499 -18.32 13.66 -25.73
C THR A 499 -17.64 12.71 -26.68
N VAL A 500 -18.33 12.36 -27.76
CA VAL A 500 -17.70 11.65 -28.88
C VAL A 500 -16.47 12.44 -29.30
N ILE A 501 -15.33 11.77 -29.42
CA ILE A 501 -14.16 12.37 -30.03
C ILE A 501 -14.50 12.57 -31.50
N THR A 502 -14.87 13.79 -31.88
CA THR A 502 -15.08 14.14 -33.27
C THR A 502 -13.73 14.09 -33.97
N THR A 503 -13.54 13.19 -34.93
CA THR A 503 -12.42 13.25 -35.87
C THR A 503 -12.52 14.57 -36.61
N GLY A 504 -11.74 15.57 -36.19
CA GLY A 504 -11.75 16.90 -36.77
C GLY A 504 -11.46 16.83 -38.26
N ASN A 505 -12.22 17.60 -39.05
CA ASN A 505 -11.98 17.82 -40.47
C ASN A 505 -10.53 18.28 -40.72
N GLY A 506 -9.74 17.44 -41.39
CA GLY A 506 -9.32 17.80 -42.74
C GLY A 506 -7.84 18.07 -43.05
N ASN A 507 -6.88 17.81 -42.15
CA ASN A 507 -5.46 17.97 -42.48
C ASN A 507 -4.66 16.67 -42.29
N THR A 508 -4.01 16.23 -43.36
CA THR A 508 -3.09 15.10 -43.40
C THR A 508 -1.66 15.61 -43.51
N LEU A 509 -0.84 15.30 -42.51
CA LEU A 509 0.60 15.49 -42.54
C LEU A 509 1.24 14.22 -43.10
N ARG A 510 1.96 14.32 -44.22
CA ARG A 510 2.83 13.26 -44.72
C ARG A 510 4.28 13.53 -44.32
N ILE A 511 4.96 12.51 -43.81
CA ILE A 511 6.37 12.53 -43.42
C ILE A 511 7.10 11.45 -44.21
N ASP A 512 8.02 11.89 -45.06
CA ASP A 512 8.75 11.05 -46.01
C ASP A 512 10.15 10.63 -45.49
N ASP A 513 10.80 9.69 -46.17
CA ASP A 513 12.13 9.19 -45.80
C ASP A 513 13.25 10.16 -46.26
N ALA A 514 13.49 11.20 -45.48
CA ALA A 514 14.49 12.20 -45.82
C ALA A 514 15.94 11.73 -45.55
N ALA A 515 16.88 12.08 -46.44
CA ALA A 515 18.32 11.82 -46.27
C ALA A 515 18.95 12.61 -45.10
N THR A 516 18.32 13.72 -44.70
CA THR A 516 18.68 14.54 -43.55
C THR A 516 17.44 14.72 -42.66
N SER A 517 17.63 14.83 -41.34
CA SER A 517 16.55 14.87 -40.33
C SER A 517 15.75 16.17 -40.34
N THR A 518 14.98 16.39 -41.41
CA THR A 518 14.14 17.56 -41.60
C THR A 518 12.71 17.13 -41.94
N SER A 519 11.74 17.93 -41.50
CA SER A 519 10.29 17.71 -41.70
C SER A 519 9.69 16.47 -41.00
N GLY A 520 10.18 16.12 -39.80
CA GLY A 520 9.51 15.17 -38.90
C GLY A 520 10.05 13.74 -38.92
N TYR A 521 10.87 13.36 -39.90
CA TYR A 521 11.61 12.09 -39.91
C TYR A 521 12.92 12.23 -39.10
N CYS A 522 13.06 11.43 -38.04
CA CYS A 522 14.16 11.55 -37.08
C CYS A 522 15.17 10.39 -37.12
N GLY A 523 15.07 9.51 -38.12
CA GLY A 523 16.00 8.41 -38.35
C GLY A 523 15.41 7.03 -38.05
N ALA A 524 16.16 6.00 -38.44
CA ALA A 524 15.76 4.60 -38.29
C ALA A 524 16.96 3.73 -37.90
N ASP A 525 16.67 2.59 -37.25
CA ASP A 525 17.69 1.57 -36.92
C ASP A 525 18.10 0.72 -38.14
N GLY A 526 17.40 0.92 -39.27
CA GLY A 526 17.61 0.26 -40.54
C GLY A 526 18.45 1.08 -41.53
N SER A 527 18.44 0.69 -42.80
CA SER A 527 19.13 1.40 -43.88
C SER A 527 18.15 2.05 -44.84
N ARG A 528 18.45 3.28 -45.25
CA ARG A 528 17.77 3.96 -46.35
C ARG A 528 18.31 3.43 -47.67
N GLN A 529 17.44 2.94 -48.54
CA GLN A 529 17.80 2.24 -49.77
C GLN A 529 16.96 2.75 -50.96
N ASN A 530 17.42 2.49 -52.17
CA ASN A 530 16.74 2.85 -53.42
C ASN A 530 16.81 1.73 -54.48
N THR A 531 16.98 0.49 -54.03
CA THR A 531 17.18 -0.66 -54.93
C THR A 531 15.92 -1.01 -55.72
N TYR A 532 14.75 -0.80 -55.12
CA TYR A 532 13.45 -1.04 -55.76
C TYR A 532 12.78 0.27 -56.17
N ALA A 533 12.21 0.29 -57.38
CA ALA A 533 11.52 1.45 -57.92
C ALA A 533 10.12 1.67 -57.27
N GLY A 534 9.59 2.89 -57.39
CA GLY A 534 8.21 3.24 -57.03
C GLY A 534 8.00 3.83 -55.63
N ALA A 535 9.06 3.93 -54.84
CA ALA A 535 9.08 4.68 -53.59
C ALA A 535 8.91 6.19 -53.86
N ASP A 536 8.21 6.90 -52.99
CA ASP A 536 8.10 8.36 -53.06
C ASP A 536 9.48 8.96 -52.77
N GLY A 537 9.87 10.05 -53.45
CA GLY A 537 11.24 10.58 -53.31
C GLY A 537 12.39 9.65 -53.75
N GLY A 538 12.10 8.43 -54.22
CA GLY A 538 13.04 7.45 -54.76
C GLY A 538 13.77 6.59 -53.73
N TYR A 539 13.40 6.64 -52.45
CA TYR A 539 14.05 5.89 -51.38
C TYR A 539 13.04 5.31 -50.40
N TYR A 540 13.47 4.33 -49.60
CA TYR A 540 12.66 3.74 -48.53
C TYR A 540 13.56 3.26 -47.39
N ILE A 541 12.97 2.99 -46.24
CA ILE A 541 13.66 2.42 -45.08
C ILE A 541 13.45 0.91 -45.00
N ASN A 542 14.57 0.17 -44.97
CA ASN A 542 14.62 -1.26 -44.72
C ASN A 542 15.11 -1.52 -43.28
N LEU A 543 14.31 -2.19 -42.45
CA LEU A 543 14.60 -2.47 -41.03
C LEU A 543 15.36 -3.79 -40.77
N SER A 544 16.03 -4.34 -41.79
CA SER A 544 17.01 -5.44 -41.66
C SER A 544 16.46 -6.77 -41.10
N ASN A 545 15.17 -7.07 -41.33
CA ASN A 545 14.49 -8.32 -40.94
C ASN A 545 14.72 -8.76 -39.48
N SER A 546 14.90 -7.80 -38.59
CA SER A 546 15.28 -8.01 -37.19
C SER A 546 14.18 -7.48 -36.27
N ALA A 547 14.00 -8.11 -35.10
CA ALA A 547 13.12 -7.58 -34.06
C ALA A 547 13.69 -6.30 -33.44
N SER A 548 12.81 -5.48 -32.86
CA SER A 548 13.16 -4.28 -32.09
C SER A 548 13.91 -3.21 -32.89
N LYS A 549 13.72 -3.17 -34.21
CA LYS A 549 14.22 -2.11 -35.09
C LYS A 549 13.06 -1.18 -35.42
N GLY A 550 13.32 0.13 -35.43
CA GLY A 550 12.24 1.07 -35.68
C GLY A 550 12.62 2.32 -36.45
N ILE A 551 11.58 3.06 -36.82
CA ILE A 551 11.65 4.37 -37.47
C ILE A 551 11.03 5.39 -36.51
N ASN A 552 11.74 6.48 -36.25
CA ASN A 552 11.31 7.52 -35.32
C ASN A 552 10.84 8.77 -36.08
N TYR A 553 9.69 9.31 -35.68
CA TYR A 553 9.10 10.53 -36.23
C TYR A 553 8.67 11.47 -35.10
N TYR A 554 8.85 12.79 -35.26
CA TYR A 554 8.34 13.81 -34.35
C TYR A 554 7.27 14.66 -35.02
N ILE A 555 6.13 14.78 -34.34
CA ILE A 555 4.96 15.55 -34.77
C ILE A 555 4.47 16.44 -33.65
N SER A 556 3.90 17.60 -33.98
CA SER A 556 3.22 18.46 -33.02
C SER A 556 1.75 18.59 -33.40
N VAL A 557 0.87 18.53 -32.41
CA VAL A 557 -0.56 18.70 -32.59
C VAL A 557 -1.11 19.81 -31.68
N PRO A 558 -2.01 20.68 -32.18
CA PRO A 558 -2.49 21.84 -31.43
C PRO A 558 -3.41 21.48 -30.25
N ALA A 559 -4.05 20.30 -30.29
CA ALA A 559 -4.95 19.84 -29.24
C ALA A 559 -4.82 18.33 -29.04
N ALA A 560 -5.03 17.90 -27.79
CA ALA A 560 -5.11 16.48 -27.48
C ALA A 560 -6.33 15.87 -28.19
N GLY A 561 -6.19 14.70 -28.78
CA GLY A 561 -7.27 14.09 -29.54
C GLY A 561 -6.85 12.82 -30.27
N SER A 562 -7.79 12.25 -31.01
CA SER A 562 -7.55 11.09 -31.86
C SER A 562 -7.03 11.51 -33.23
N TYR A 563 -5.95 10.88 -33.66
CA TYR A 563 -5.32 11.05 -34.96
C TYR A 563 -5.23 9.68 -35.63
N THR A 564 -5.34 9.64 -36.95
CA THR A 564 -5.18 8.40 -37.70
C THR A 564 -3.80 8.34 -38.35
N LEU A 565 -3.09 7.23 -38.16
CA LEU A 565 -1.77 6.99 -38.74
C LEU A 565 -1.85 5.90 -39.81
N GLN A 566 -1.12 6.11 -40.91
CA GLN A 566 -1.02 5.16 -42.01
C GLN A 566 0.42 5.16 -42.56
N TRP A 567 0.91 4.00 -42.99
CA TRP A 567 2.22 3.89 -43.65
C TRP A 567 2.08 3.40 -45.07
N ARG A 568 2.85 3.97 -45.99
CA ARG A 568 3.06 3.38 -47.32
C ARG A 568 4.27 2.45 -47.26
N TYR A 569 4.15 1.29 -47.88
CA TYR A 569 5.14 0.24 -47.78
C TYR A 569 5.13 -0.72 -48.98
N ALA A 570 6.23 -1.44 -49.17
CA ALA A 570 6.32 -2.58 -50.07
C ALA A 570 6.77 -3.83 -49.30
N HIS A 571 6.17 -4.98 -49.61
CA HIS A 571 6.48 -6.24 -48.94
C HIS A 571 6.49 -7.37 -49.98
N GLY A 572 7.62 -8.08 -50.06
CA GLY A 572 7.86 -9.16 -51.01
C GLY A 572 6.90 -10.36 -50.89
N THR A 573 7.19 -11.41 -51.65
CA THR A 573 6.34 -12.62 -51.76
C THR A 573 6.80 -13.77 -50.86
N SER A 574 7.95 -13.64 -50.19
CA SER A 574 8.65 -14.74 -49.52
C SER A 574 8.18 -15.02 -48.10
N SER A 575 7.54 -14.06 -47.44
CA SER A 575 6.95 -14.20 -46.10
C SER A 575 5.45 -13.90 -46.13
N GLY A 576 4.67 -14.48 -45.19
CA GLY A 576 3.29 -14.02 -44.97
C GLY A 576 3.23 -12.59 -44.44
N SER A 577 2.03 -12.10 -44.08
CA SER A 577 1.87 -10.77 -43.45
C SER A 577 2.80 -10.61 -42.24
N THR A 578 3.41 -9.43 -42.11
CA THR A 578 4.30 -9.09 -40.98
C THR A 578 3.66 -8.02 -40.10
N VAL A 579 4.17 -7.83 -38.89
CA VAL A 579 3.62 -6.90 -37.89
C VAL A 579 4.68 -6.02 -37.24
N ALA A 580 4.31 -4.79 -36.93
CA ALA A 580 5.07 -3.88 -36.08
C ALA A 580 4.17 -3.30 -34.99
N ARG A 581 4.75 -2.84 -33.89
CA ARG A 581 4.04 -2.06 -32.87
C ARG A 581 4.29 -0.56 -33.06
N LEU A 582 3.39 0.25 -32.53
CA LEU A 582 3.52 1.70 -32.44
C LEU A 582 3.83 2.10 -30.99
N LEU A 583 4.86 2.92 -30.80
CA LEU A 583 5.10 3.61 -29.54
C LEU A 583 4.83 5.10 -29.72
N VAL A 584 4.15 5.69 -28.74
CA VAL A 584 3.98 7.15 -28.59
C VAL A 584 4.67 7.57 -27.31
N ASN A 585 5.60 8.51 -27.37
CA ASN A 585 6.37 8.99 -26.21
C ASN A 585 7.05 7.85 -25.43
N GLY A 586 7.54 6.84 -26.15
CA GLY A 586 8.21 5.65 -25.59
C GLY A 586 7.27 4.60 -24.96
N SER A 587 5.95 4.83 -24.96
CA SER A 587 4.95 3.86 -24.47
C SER A 587 4.23 3.19 -25.63
N THR A 588 3.97 1.89 -25.55
CA THR A 588 3.23 1.14 -26.58
C THR A 588 1.80 1.68 -26.70
N ALA A 589 1.49 2.27 -27.86
CA ALA A 589 0.17 2.81 -28.19
C ALA A 589 -0.68 1.86 -29.04
N VAL A 590 -0.04 1.08 -29.92
CA VAL A 590 -0.67 0.01 -30.70
C VAL A 590 0.24 -1.20 -30.69
N THR A 591 -0.29 -2.37 -30.32
CA THR A 591 0.51 -3.60 -30.15
C THR A 591 0.81 -4.33 -31.47
N ALA A 592 -0.01 -4.13 -32.51
CA ALA A 592 0.18 -4.73 -33.82
C ALA A 592 -0.43 -3.86 -34.95
N ILE A 593 0.40 -3.51 -35.93
CA ILE A 593 0.08 -2.90 -37.21
C ILE A 593 0.46 -3.91 -38.27
N ASN A 594 -0.51 -4.31 -39.10
CA ASN A 594 -0.31 -5.32 -40.13
C ASN A 594 0.28 -4.71 -41.40
N PHE A 595 1.28 -5.40 -41.95
CA PHE A 595 1.87 -5.14 -43.26
C PHE A 595 1.72 -6.39 -44.15
N PRO A 596 0.53 -6.61 -44.75
CA PRO A 596 0.31 -7.69 -45.71
C PRO A 596 1.29 -7.67 -46.88
N VAL A 597 1.57 -8.83 -47.50
CA VAL A 597 2.37 -8.91 -48.72
C VAL A 597 1.78 -8.05 -49.83
N THR A 598 2.63 -7.28 -50.53
CA THR A 598 2.22 -6.47 -51.69
C THR A 598 2.45 -7.19 -53.01
N GLY A 599 3.12 -8.35 -52.99
CA GLY A 599 3.34 -9.20 -54.16
C GLY A 599 4.63 -8.91 -54.93
N SER A 600 5.34 -7.82 -54.64
CA SER A 600 6.66 -7.49 -55.18
C SER A 600 7.27 -6.32 -54.41
N TRP A 601 8.60 -6.26 -54.32
CA TRP A 601 9.31 -5.15 -53.68
C TRP A 601 9.20 -3.80 -54.43
N SER A 602 8.66 -3.79 -55.65
CA SER A 602 8.31 -2.55 -56.38
C SER A 602 6.79 -2.29 -56.41
N SER A 603 5.99 -3.10 -55.70
CA SER A 603 4.56 -2.89 -55.52
C SER A 603 4.30 -2.29 -54.15
N TRP A 604 3.70 -1.10 -54.13
CA TRP A 604 3.53 -0.30 -52.92
C TRP A 604 2.05 -0.23 -52.52
N ALA A 605 1.76 -0.43 -51.25
CA ALA A 605 0.43 -0.33 -50.66
C ALA A 605 0.47 0.55 -49.42
N THR A 606 -0.69 0.89 -48.88
CA THR A 606 -0.80 1.54 -47.57
C THR A 606 -1.40 0.60 -46.55
N THR A 607 -0.97 0.70 -45.29
CA THR A 607 -1.59 -0.04 -44.19
C THR A 607 -3.04 0.39 -44.00
N THR A 608 -3.85 -0.40 -43.32
CA THR A 608 -5.10 0.15 -42.75
C THR A 608 -4.74 1.31 -41.81
N ALA A 609 -5.46 2.42 -41.89
CA ALA A 609 -5.25 3.53 -40.98
C ALA A 609 -5.61 3.11 -39.54
N ILE A 610 -4.72 3.39 -38.59
CA ILE A 610 -4.91 3.11 -37.17
C ILE A 610 -5.22 4.39 -36.42
N THR A 611 -6.10 4.35 -35.42
CA THR A 611 -6.41 5.52 -34.59
C THR A 611 -5.58 5.50 -33.32
N VAL A 612 -4.92 6.61 -33.01
CA VAL A 612 -4.10 6.79 -31.79
C VAL A 612 -4.48 8.10 -31.09
N ALA A 613 -4.47 8.10 -29.76
CA ALA A 613 -4.62 9.31 -28.98
C ALA A 613 -3.26 10.02 -28.85
N LEU A 614 -3.19 11.28 -29.28
CA LEU A 614 -2.01 12.13 -29.09
C LEU A 614 -2.33 13.25 -28.08
N PRO A 615 -1.45 13.55 -27.12
CA PRO A 615 -1.56 14.74 -26.29
C PRO A 615 -1.33 16.02 -27.12
N ALA A 616 -1.81 17.17 -26.64
CA ALA A 616 -1.48 18.46 -27.24
C ALA A 616 0.03 18.73 -27.13
N GLY A 617 0.63 19.31 -28.17
CA GLY A 617 2.06 19.55 -28.27
C GLY A 617 2.82 18.47 -29.03
N VAL A 618 4.13 18.38 -28.80
CA VAL A 618 5.03 17.48 -29.52
C VAL A 618 4.93 16.05 -28.98
N SER A 619 4.83 15.07 -29.88
CA SER A 619 4.89 13.64 -29.58
C SER A 619 5.96 12.93 -30.39
N SER A 620 6.66 11.98 -29.77
CA SER A 620 7.50 11.02 -30.47
C SER A 620 6.69 9.81 -30.91
N ILE A 621 6.85 9.42 -32.17
CA ILE A 621 6.18 8.28 -32.78
C ILE A 621 7.25 7.29 -33.25
N ARG A 622 7.15 6.03 -32.85
CA ARG A 622 8.07 4.98 -33.27
C ARG A 622 7.31 3.78 -33.82
N LEU A 623 7.52 3.47 -35.10
CA LEU A 623 7.11 2.20 -35.70
C LEU A 623 8.22 1.19 -35.42
N GLU A 624 7.92 0.08 -34.76
CA GLU A 624 8.94 -0.89 -34.31
C GLU A 624 8.59 -2.33 -34.63
N THR A 625 9.50 -3.06 -35.27
CA THR A 625 9.36 -4.49 -35.56
C THR A 625 9.30 -5.31 -34.28
N THR A 626 8.44 -6.32 -34.23
CA THR A 626 8.27 -7.16 -33.02
C THR A 626 8.96 -8.51 -33.13
N GLU A 627 9.33 -8.94 -34.34
CA GLU A 627 9.90 -10.27 -34.62
C GLU A 627 11.06 -10.17 -35.62
N ALA A 628 11.99 -11.13 -35.55
CA ALA A 628 13.10 -11.25 -36.48
C ALA A 628 12.68 -12.05 -37.73
N LYS A 629 11.85 -11.44 -38.58
CA LYS A 629 11.33 -12.00 -39.83
C LYS A 629 11.45 -10.97 -40.95
N GLU A 630 11.26 -11.42 -42.20
CA GLU A 630 11.15 -10.50 -43.35
C GLU A 630 10.10 -9.41 -43.04
N PHE A 631 10.53 -8.16 -43.16
CA PHE A 631 9.72 -6.98 -42.83
C PHE A 631 9.52 -6.09 -44.05
N ALA A 632 8.45 -5.30 -44.03
CA ALA A 632 8.13 -4.37 -45.10
C ALA A 632 9.17 -3.24 -45.23
N ASN A 633 9.44 -2.81 -46.46
CA ASN A 633 10.15 -1.57 -46.75
C ASN A 633 9.17 -0.41 -46.55
N ILE A 634 9.52 0.55 -45.70
CA ILE A 634 8.64 1.68 -45.33
C ILE A 634 9.05 2.92 -46.12
N ASP A 635 8.08 3.50 -46.81
CA ASP A 635 8.23 4.69 -47.64
C ASP A 635 7.98 5.94 -46.78
N TRP A 636 6.71 6.30 -46.59
CA TRP A 636 6.29 7.42 -45.75
C TRP A 636 5.25 7.04 -44.70
N MET A 637 5.03 7.96 -43.76
CA MET A 637 3.93 7.93 -42.79
C MET A 637 2.99 9.12 -43.01
N GLU A 638 1.68 8.90 -42.88
CA GLU A 638 0.67 9.94 -42.81
C GLU A 638 0.02 10.02 -41.43
N VAL A 639 -0.25 11.23 -40.96
CA VAL A 639 -0.99 11.55 -39.74
C VAL A 639 -2.15 12.44 -40.12
N THR A 640 -3.38 12.00 -39.92
CA THR A 640 -4.58 12.80 -40.20
C THR A 640 -5.31 13.14 -38.92
N GLY A 641 -5.70 14.41 -38.77
CA GLY A 641 -6.46 14.89 -37.62
C GLY A 641 -6.50 16.41 -37.55
N ASN A 642 -6.56 16.96 -36.33
CA ASN A 642 -6.62 18.41 -36.15
C ASN A 642 -5.26 19.07 -36.40
N THR A 643 -4.97 19.39 -37.67
CA THR A 643 -3.79 20.17 -38.11
C THR A 643 -2.46 19.66 -37.52
N PRO A 644 -2.10 18.38 -37.73
CA PRO A 644 -0.78 17.89 -37.35
C PRO A 644 0.31 18.59 -38.17
N VAL A 645 1.43 18.93 -37.52
CA VAL A 645 2.60 19.49 -38.19
C VAL A 645 3.85 18.67 -37.88
N ALA A 646 4.73 18.54 -38.87
CA ALA A 646 6.03 17.92 -38.67
C ALA A 646 6.86 18.76 -37.70
N TYR A 647 7.57 18.11 -36.78
CA TYR A 647 8.42 18.79 -35.81
C TYR A 647 9.90 18.47 -36.03
N SER A 648 10.77 19.46 -35.84
CA SER A 648 12.20 19.33 -36.12
C SER A 648 12.90 18.40 -35.12
N CYS A 649 13.75 17.51 -35.65
CA CYS A 649 14.56 16.59 -34.87
C CYS A 649 15.84 17.25 -34.30
N THR A 650 16.23 18.43 -34.77
CA THR A 650 17.48 19.13 -34.36
C THR A 650 17.27 20.13 -33.22
N THR A 651 16.08 20.71 -33.08
CA THR A 651 15.66 21.49 -31.89
C THR A 651 15.11 20.61 -30.78
N ALA A 652 15.08 19.29 -30.99
CA ALA A 652 14.73 18.30 -29.97
C ALA A 652 15.96 17.74 -29.25
N SER A 653 17.02 18.53 -29.10
CA SER A 653 18.04 18.33 -28.06
C SER A 653 17.46 18.70 -26.69
N ALA A 654 16.39 18.01 -26.29
CA ALA A 654 15.85 17.95 -24.93
C ALA A 654 14.82 16.80 -24.89
N LYS A 655 15.24 15.66 -24.31
CA LYS A 655 14.47 14.42 -24.06
C LYS A 655 14.01 13.63 -25.30
N THR A 656 14.74 12.56 -25.67
CA THR A 656 14.39 11.14 -25.40
C THR A 656 15.31 10.15 -26.14
N ILE A 657 16.02 9.32 -25.37
CA ILE A 657 16.22 7.85 -25.47
C ILE A 657 16.17 7.21 -26.87
N ALA A 658 17.32 6.74 -27.36
CA ALA A 658 17.48 5.48 -28.12
C ALA A 658 18.97 5.09 -28.22
N GLN A 659 19.26 3.78 -28.24
CA GLN A 659 20.57 3.10 -28.15
C GLN A 659 21.10 3.02 -26.70
N VAL A 660 21.06 1.89 -26.01
CA VAL A 660 21.68 0.61 -26.39
C VAL A 660 20.81 -0.54 -25.87
N VAL A 661 20.36 -1.40 -26.79
CA VAL A 661 20.08 -2.80 -26.48
C VAL A 661 21.08 -3.59 -27.30
N ASP A 662 22.13 -4.07 -26.65
CA ASP A 662 22.77 -5.33 -27.05
C ASP A 662 22.77 -6.24 -25.83
N ASN A 663 22.53 -7.50 -26.14
CA ASN A 663 21.92 -8.52 -25.32
C ASN A 663 23.03 -9.42 -24.79
N SER A 664 23.43 -9.27 -23.53
CA SER A 664 24.22 -10.32 -22.86
C SER A 664 24.22 -10.17 -21.34
N LEU A 665 23.54 -11.11 -20.66
CA LEU A 665 23.79 -11.55 -19.27
C LEU A 665 23.49 -10.44 -18.23
N VAL A 666 22.76 -10.62 -17.13
CA VAL A 666 22.79 -11.64 -16.09
C VAL A 666 21.50 -11.50 -15.28
N ALA A 667 21.08 -12.57 -14.61
CA ALA A 667 20.15 -12.55 -13.50
C ALA A 667 20.54 -11.55 -12.40
N GLU A 668 19.52 -11.08 -11.66
CA GLU A 668 19.51 -10.55 -10.28
C GLU A 668 20.69 -9.69 -9.76
N SER A 669 20.38 -8.51 -9.21
CA SER A 669 20.65 -8.21 -7.78
C SER A 669 20.27 -6.78 -7.36
N THR A 670 19.53 -6.73 -6.24
CA THR A 670 19.56 -5.78 -5.12
C THR A 670 20.43 -4.51 -5.22
N ASP A 671 19.80 -3.32 -5.21
CA ASP A 671 20.33 -2.14 -4.50
C ASP A 671 19.39 -0.91 -4.58
N ASN A 672 18.43 -0.77 -3.65
CA ASN A 672 17.74 0.51 -3.40
C ASN A 672 18.09 1.04 -2.01
N ASN A 673 19.38 1.19 -1.74
CA ASN A 673 19.86 2.05 -0.66
C ASN A 673 20.23 3.41 -1.26
N ILE A 674 19.29 4.37 -1.23
CA ILE A 674 19.54 5.78 -1.57
C ILE A 674 18.90 6.64 -0.49
N ALA A 675 19.75 7.23 0.36
CA ALA A 675 19.35 8.25 1.31
C ALA A 675 19.11 9.57 0.57
N LEU A 676 17.84 9.97 0.46
CA LEU A 676 17.44 11.32 0.07
C LEU A 676 17.35 12.18 1.33
N GLN A 677 18.13 13.25 1.41
CA GLN A 677 18.18 14.14 2.56
C GLN A 677 17.82 15.56 2.16
N LEU A 678 17.21 16.31 3.07
CA LEU A 678 16.92 17.73 2.87
C LEU A 678 17.28 18.53 4.13
N PHE A 679 18.14 19.53 3.97
CA PHE A 679 18.61 20.35 5.08
C PHE A 679 18.77 21.83 4.67
N PRO A 680 18.41 22.78 5.56
CA PRO A 680 17.70 22.57 6.82
C PRO A 680 16.22 22.14 6.59
N ASN A 681 15.68 21.33 7.51
CA ASN A 681 14.26 21.00 7.59
C ASN A 681 13.83 21.09 9.07
N PRO A 682 13.05 22.10 9.48
CA PRO A 682 12.34 23.05 8.64
C PRO A 682 13.24 24.05 7.90
N ALA A 683 12.87 24.40 6.67
CA ALA A 683 13.57 25.34 5.81
C ALA A 683 12.99 26.74 5.94
N THR A 684 13.83 27.79 5.93
CA THR A 684 13.38 29.19 6.05
C THR A 684 13.47 29.92 4.71
N THR A 685 14.67 30.17 4.19
CA THR A 685 14.86 30.89 2.91
C THR A 685 15.52 30.04 1.82
N SER A 686 16.26 29.01 2.22
CA SER A 686 16.89 28.03 1.33
C SER A 686 16.91 26.63 1.94
N ALA A 687 17.03 25.63 1.08
CA ALA A 687 17.23 24.23 1.45
C ALA A 687 18.12 23.53 0.42
N THR A 688 18.71 22.41 0.81
CA THR A 688 19.58 21.60 -0.06
C THR A 688 19.07 20.17 -0.10
N VAL A 689 18.89 19.64 -1.31
CA VAL A 689 18.58 18.23 -1.56
C VAL A 689 19.89 17.46 -1.70
N GLY A 690 20.17 16.53 -0.80
CA GLY A 690 21.32 15.62 -0.86
C GLY A 690 20.91 14.22 -1.33
N PHE A 691 21.66 13.63 -2.27
CA PHE A 691 21.41 12.26 -2.76
C PHE A 691 22.69 11.60 -3.27
N THR A 692 22.78 10.27 -3.22
CA THR A 692 23.94 9.51 -3.68
C THR A 692 23.67 8.80 -5.00
N ASN A 693 24.51 9.05 -6.00
CA ASN A 693 24.51 8.36 -7.28
C ASN A 693 25.51 7.20 -7.27
N ARG A 694 25.05 5.99 -7.56
CA ARG A 694 25.93 4.81 -7.67
C ARG A 694 26.75 4.78 -8.97
N LYS A 695 26.32 5.52 -9.98
CA LYS A 695 27.03 5.78 -11.25
C LYS A 695 26.65 7.18 -11.75
N ALA A 696 27.55 7.84 -12.47
CA ALA A 696 27.26 9.13 -13.08
C ALA A 696 26.06 9.00 -14.05
N GLY A 697 25.19 10.00 -14.06
CA GLY A 697 24.17 10.15 -15.10
C GLY A 697 23.00 11.03 -14.66
N HIS A 698 21.93 10.97 -15.45
CA HIS A 698 20.92 12.02 -15.47
C HIS A 698 19.94 11.91 -14.32
N ILE A 699 19.76 13.00 -13.56
CA ILE A 699 18.78 13.09 -12.47
C ILE A 699 17.97 14.37 -12.61
N ALA A 700 16.65 14.22 -12.51
CA ALA A 700 15.68 15.29 -12.37
C ALA A 700 15.20 15.41 -10.92
N ALA A 701 15.15 16.63 -10.38
CA ALA A 701 14.67 16.94 -9.05
C ALA A 701 13.49 17.91 -9.15
N TYR A 702 12.38 17.55 -8.52
CA TYR A 702 11.11 18.26 -8.59
C TYR A 702 10.62 18.64 -7.20
N LEU A 703 10.07 19.84 -7.06
CA LEU A 703 9.40 20.35 -5.86
C LEU A 703 7.90 20.41 -6.12
N TYR A 704 7.11 19.80 -5.23
CA TYR A 704 5.65 19.77 -5.27
C TYR A 704 5.05 20.37 -3.99
N ASN A 705 3.85 20.93 -4.10
CA ASN A 705 3.02 21.30 -2.93
C ASN A 705 2.19 20.10 -2.44
N THR A 706 1.43 20.27 -1.36
CA THR A 706 0.56 19.22 -0.79
C THR A 706 -0.60 18.80 -1.69
N ALA A 707 -0.95 19.60 -2.70
CA ALA A 707 -1.92 19.24 -3.73
C ALA A 707 -1.31 18.43 -4.89
N GLY A 708 -0.02 18.08 -4.81
CA GLY A 708 0.69 17.31 -5.86
C GLY A 708 1.01 18.14 -7.11
N GLN A 709 0.86 19.46 -7.06
CA GLN A 709 1.17 20.35 -8.18
C GLN A 709 2.68 20.65 -8.18
N LEU A 710 3.30 20.61 -9.36
CA LEU A 710 4.71 20.95 -9.53
C LEU A 710 4.90 22.45 -9.28
N VAL A 711 5.66 22.79 -8.25
CA VAL A 711 6.01 24.16 -7.87
C VAL A 711 7.26 24.61 -8.61
N GLN A 712 8.30 23.77 -8.66
CA GLN A 712 9.56 24.07 -9.35
C GLN A 712 10.31 22.80 -9.74
N MET A 713 11.05 22.83 -10.84
CA MET A 713 12.10 21.84 -11.13
C MET A 713 13.44 22.39 -10.63
N LEU A 714 14.06 21.69 -9.67
CA LEU A 714 15.27 22.13 -8.99
C LEU A 714 16.55 21.75 -9.75
N ALA A 715 16.54 20.61 -10.42
CA ALA A 715 17.64 20.13 -11.27
C ALA A 715 17.10 19.20 -12.35
N ASN A 716 17.77 19.15 -13.51
CA ASN A 716 17.53 18.19 -14.58
C ASN A 716 18.80 18.10 -15.44
N LYS A 717 19.83 17.45 -14.89
CA LYS A 717 21.18 17.41 -15.47
C LYS A 717 21.89 16.12 -15.07
N ASP A 718 23.04 15.87 -15.68
CA ASP A 718 23.91 14.78 -15.25
C ASP A 718 24.64 15.13 -13.95
N PHE A 719 24.66 14.17 -13.04
CA PHE A 719 25.40 14.26 -11.79
C PHE A 719 26.46 13.16 -11.75
N PRO A 720 27.67 13.42 -11.24
CA PRO A 720 28.71 12.43 -11.11
C PRO A 720 28.30 11.29 -10.16
N GLN A 721 29.03 10.18 -10.22
CA GLN A 721 28.97 9.12 -9.21
C GLN A 721 29.41 9.67 -7.84
N GLY A 722 28.78 9.22 -6.76
CA GLY A 722 29.02 9.69 -5.40
C GLY A 722 27.87 10.54 -4.85
N TYR A 723 28.11 11.18 -3.70
CA TYR A 723 27.13 12.06 -3.06
C TYR A 723 27.06 13.42 -3.78
N ASN A 724 25.83 13.87 -4.05
CA ASN A 724 25.51 15.08 -4.79
C ASN A 724 24.55 15.96 -3.99
N GLN A 725 24.66 17.27 -4.20
CA GLN A 725 23.83 18.27 -3.53
C GLN A 725 23.21 19.24 -4.55
N VAL A 726 21.93 19.54 -4.36
CA VAL A 726 21.18 20.52 -5.14
C VAL A 726 20.58 21.55 -4.20
N PRO A 727 21.26 22.69 -3.99
CA PRO A 727 20.70 23.80 -3.23
C PRO A 727 19.59 24.48 -4.03
N PHE A 728 18.55 24.95 -3.34
CA PHE A 728 17.48 25.74 -3.93
C PHE A 728 16.98 26.81 -2.95
N SER A 729 16.48 27.92 -3.49
CA SER A 729 15.77 28.92 -2.68
C SER A 729 14.32 28.50 -2.49
N CYS A 730 13.83 28.63 -1.26
CA CYS A 730 12.43 28.39 -0.92
C CYS A 730 11.76 29.64 -0.32
N GLN A 731 12.41 30.81 -0.41
CA GLN A 731 11.93 32.05 0.22
C GLN A 731 10.57 32.54 -0.31
N TYR A 732 10.20 32.15 -1.53
CA TYR A 732 8.94 32.50 -2.19
C TYR A 732 7.83 31.49 -1.90
N LEU A 733 8.13 30.41 -1.18
CA LEU A 733 7.13 29.44 -0.74
C LEU A 733 6.44 29.96 0.53
N THR A 734 5.12 29.80 0.59
CA THR A 734 4.33 30.03 1.80
C THR A 734 4.70 29.02 2.88
N ALA A 735 4.54 29.38 4.15
CA ALA A 735 4.73 28.44 5.25
C ALA A 735 3.82 27.21 5.08
N GLY A 736 4.38 26.00 5.16
CA GLY A 736 3.65 24.77 4.87
C GLY A 736 4.54 23.60 4.47
N MET A 737 3.91 22.46 4.19
CA MET A 737 4.61 21.24 3.79
C MET A 737 4.78 21.17 2.27
N TYR A 738 5.95 20.70 1.82
CA TYR A 738 6.28 20.49 0.41
C TYR A 738 6.98 19.15 0.21
N PHE A 739 7.01 18.64 -1.02
CA PHE A 739 7.62 17.36 -1.38
C PHE A 739 8.70 17.55 -2.44
N ILE A 740 9.85 16.92 -2.25
CA ILE A 740 10.88 16.74 -3.27
C ILE A 740 10.76 15.34 -3.85
N ARG A 741 10.86 15.21 -5.18
CA ARG A 741 10.94 13.94 -5.90
C ARG A 741 12.15 13.93 -6.82
N LEU A 742 12.95 12.88 -6.76
CA LEU A 742 14.07 12.62 -7.67
C LEU A 742 13.71 11.51 -8.65
N GLU A 743 14.07 11.70 -9.92
CA GLU A 743 13.85 10.73 -10.99
C GLU A 743 15.06 10.64 -11.92
N GLY A 744 15.58 9.43 -12.15
CA GLY A 744 16.64 9.16 -13.12
C GLY A 744 17.56 8.00 -12.71
N ASN A 745 18.24 7.34 -13.66
CA ASN A 745 19.16 6.22 -13.40
C ASN A 745 18.60 5.11 -12.46
N ALA A 746 17.36 4.67 -12.70
CA ALA A 746 16.63 3.72 -11.84
C ALA A 746 16.31 4.20 -10.41
N ILE A 747 16.60 5.46 -10.08
CA ILE A 747 16.24 6.12 -8.82
C ILE A 747 14.83 6.70 -8.94
N LYS A 748 13.93 6.30 -8.02
CA LYS A 748 12.66 6.99 -7.71
C LYS A 748 12.58 7.18 -6.21
N ALA A 749 12.84 8.40 -5.74
CA ALA A 749 12.82 8.73 -4.32
C ALA A 749 12.02 10.02 -4.09
N SER A 750 11.31 10.10 -2.96
CA SER A 750 10.59 11.31 -2.56
C SER A 750 10.76 11.58 -1.07
N LEU A 751 10.79 12.86 -0.68
CA LEU A 751 10.94 13.30 0.71
C LEU A 751 10.13 14.58 0.92
N SER A 752 9.47 14.72 2.07
CA SER A 752 8.77 15.96 2.46
C SER A 752 9.65 16.87 3.32
N PHE A 753 9.45 18.19 3.22
CA PHE A 753 10.01 19.17 4.16
C PHE A 753 9.00 20.25 4.54
N ILE A 754 9.25 20.91 5.66
CA ILE A 754 8.43 22.00 6.17
C ILE A 754 9.13 23.32 5.83
N LYS A 755 8.43 24.21 5.12
CA LYS A 755 8.79 25.63 4.98
C LYS A 755 8.21 26.38 6.18
N GLN A 756 9.06 27.04 6.97
CA GLN A 756 8.65 27.97 8.03
C GLN A 756 8.45 29.38 7.50
#